data_AF-T0R2E5-F1
#
_entry.id   AF-T0R2E5-F1
#
_cell.length_a   1.000
_cell.length_b   1.000
_cell.length_c   1.000
_cell.angle_alpha   90.00
_cell.angle_beta   90.00
_cell.angle_gamma   90.00
#
_symmetry.space_group_name_H-M   'P 1'
#
loop_
_entity.id
_entity.type
_entity.pdbx_description
1 polymer ?
#
loop_
_entity_poly.entity_id
_entity_poly.type
_entity_poly.pdbx_seq_one_letter_code
_entity_poly.pdbx_strand_id
1 'polypeptide(L)'
;MPPPTQHGRRHSTSSPSKSPTRRSRRSGSLSPLKTPLAPTETQSSVVLCWGWGGNGQLGTNDRESRIKPHVVQSLLDRTTIKQLACGSRFTVAVSIHGAVFAWGKNDYGQLGIGHSLHAQLEPRVLDDLHDVAIARVATRGSHVVAVSEEGSVYTWGRGDEGQLGHNTKTSLHVPTKVPDLEHIVQVACGRAHSVAIDLQGRLYSWGSGEDGALGITDAECSLVPLAIPHVASFQAIECGSRHTLALTSDNRVFAWGWGLYGQLGLGHSDTVRQPTEIPTFIGKRVIQISCGFRHCFAVVPAGIDGFSPNVDVYGWGWNQYGQLGELEKDGSPDVVLRPVRCSALIDVNLTLLAAGGRHSLACVNGDTFAWGRGGDGELGTGTVSNERHLTSIAMLHQRSMHQVACGWAHSAALYLQDTAEVPSHAMLSASSWTLTSGDWDAFSGMLVQSILQLMIIYQVLPAHCGLPVEIVTTRIIPAAAFTTTMGNCYFAFAGWRLARDERRNDVTGLPEGVNTVLVFAYGLSIMAPEYQATQSFEAAWEAGLFAAIWTALLQMALLPFVSFLQRSIPKAALLASVSGIALTFLSMGFAFEIWENPLIALGPLFLFLVCYGAGVKLPFHLPTGLGSLLLGTLIAFVLYYTGASTNFVPMTQPYVLDLQGPHVDMPLVWRALTSGAGWKYMSIIMPMVLVNVMSAIANFETAAAVGDKYDPITSVLGDSIVTILGACLGNPFPTGVYIGHPIYKAMGARNAYLGMNAICISLLAILNATPWIIGTIPISSGVGFLLWIGMVITASSFEKKEQESNHGTAVVLGMVPALSAWGFQLVQNTLTATSPNGFNMTRVVEALSDAGLNPNGMIALSQGYLLTAIVLASTMVHIIERDFIYASLWMLIASILSGTGVIHAFEVEASGIQPAFGVFPTPWSFQFCLVYLGLAVLLWVFQLGEDEHKYTWANLAAWAKLKFGKQKPNEPRRRLYTQESRHGSIADLPQLRALADARETTPLLRSMDTMAENAHD
;
A
#
# COMPACT_ATOMS: atom_id res chain seq x y z
N MET A 1 1.17 5.34 -83.72
CA MET A 1 -0.22 5.32 -84.24
C MET A 1 -1.19 5.28 -83.05
N PRO A 2 -2.44 5.75 -83.19
CA PRO A 2 -3.21 6.38 -82.11
C PRO A 2 -4.56 5.63 -81.84
N PRO A 3 -5.65 6.26 -81.32
CA PRO A 3 -5.90 7.07 -80.10
C PRO A 3 -6.93 6.27 -79.22
N PRO A 4 -8.16 6.71 -78.82
CA PRO A 4 -8.73 7.98 -78.30
C PRO A 4 -9.34 7.84 -76.86
N THR A 5 -9.39 8.83 -75.95
CA THR A 5 -10.18 10.09 -75.84
C THR A 5 -11.72 10.02 -75.70
N GLN A 6 -12.20 10.30 -74.47
CA GLN A 6 -13.33 11.19 -74.08
C GLN A 6 -14.70 11.19 -74.79
N HIS A 7 -15.75 11.02 -73.98
CA HIS A 7 -16.96 11.88 -73.92
C HIS A 7 -17.44 11.95 -72.45
N GLY A 8 -17.99 13.04 -71.88
CA GLY A 8 -18.13 14.42 -72.35
C GLY A 8 -19.55 15.00 -72.21
N ARG A 9 -19.70 16.14 -71.51
CA ARG A 9 -20.89 17.06 -71.47
C ARG A 9 -22.10 16.53 -70.67
N ARG A 10 -23.00 17.33 -70.05
CA ARG A 10 -23.30 18.81 -69.97
C ARG A 10 -24.25 19.03 -68.73
N HIS A 11 -24.67 20.21 -68.20
CA HIS A 11 -24.42 21.66 -68.39
C HIS A 11 -24.86 22.45 -67.11
N SER A 12 -24.47 23.74 -66.99
CA SER A 12 -25.19 24.95 -66.44
C SER A 12 -26.26 24.82 -65.31
N THR A 13 -26.36 25.65 -64.24
CA THR A 13 -26.14 27.11 -64.00
C THR A 13 -25.87 27.38 -62.48
N SER A 14 -25.53 28.57 -61.93
CA SER A 14 -24.96 29.84 -62.42
C SER A 14 -24.33 30.70 -61.27
N SER A 15 -23.59 31.72 -61.69
CA SER A 15 -22.86 32.84 -61.04
C SER A 15 -23.71 34.02 -60.46
N PRO A 16 -23.15 35.18 -59.97
CA PRO A 16 -21.84 35.49 -59.32
C PRO A 16 -21.84 36.56 -58.16
N SER A 17 -20.72 36.67 -57.41
CA SER A 17 -20.07 37.97 -57.05
C SER A 17 -18.58 37.74 -56.65
N LYS A 18 -17.60 38.31 -57.38
CA LYS A 18 -16.78 39.52 -57.08
C LYS A 18 -16.02 39.49 -55.72
N SER A 19 -14.72 39.78 -55.59
CA SER A 19 -13.60 40.08 -56.53
C SER A 19 -12.23 39.97 -55.75
N PRO A 20 -11.01 40.32 -56.25
CA PRO A 20 -9.81 39.50 -56.00
C PRO A 20 -8.62 40.14 -55.21
N THR A 21 -7.78 39.32 -54.58
CA THR A 21 -6.43 39.72 -54.09
C THR A 21 -5.32 38.66 -54.30
N ARG A 22 -4.63 38.80 -55.44
CA ARG A 22 -3.16 38.66 -55.62
C ARG A 22 -2.40 37.65 -54.73
N ARG A 23 -2.26 36.39 -55.20
CA ARG A 23 -1.31 35.41 -54.63
C ARG A 23 0.15 35.85 -54.85
N SER A 24 0.88 36.08 -53.76
CA SER A 24 2.35 36.14 -53.76
C SER A 24 2.93 34.71 -53.81
N ARG A 25 3.98 34.49 -54.60
CA ARG A 25 4.78 33.26 -54.53
C ARG A 25 5.59 33.27 -53.23
N ARG A 26 5.29 32.37 -52.30
CA ARG A 26 6.24 31.96 -51.25
C ARG A 26 6.78 30.57 -51.57
N SER A 27 8.11 30.44 -51.50
CA SER A 27 8.82 29.17 -51.48
C SER A 27 8.36 28.33 -50.29
N GLY A 28 7.90 27.10 -50.56
CA GLY A 28 7.57 26.16 -49.50
C GLY A 28 8.84 25.48 -48.99
N SER A 29 9.37 25.93 -47.85
CA SER A 29 10.21 25.07 -47.03
C SER A 29 9.30 24.02 -46.37
N LEU A 30 9.41 22.77 -46.80
CA LEU A 30 8.76 21.64 -46.14
C LEU A 30 9.44 21.44 -44.78
N SER A 31 8.76 21.92 -43.73
CA SER A 31 9.13 21.72 -42.33
C SER A 31 9.44 20.24 -42.03
N PRO A 32 10.31 19.94 -41.05
CA PRO A 32 10.44 18.56 -40.55
C PRO A 32 9.07 18.01 -40.13
N LEU A 33 8.97 16.67 -40.04
CA LEU A 33 7.73 15.97 -39.68
C LEU A 33 7.08 16.67 -38.48
N LYS A 34 5.80 17.02 -38.60
CA LYS A 34 5.08 17.71 -37.53
C LYS A 34 5.17 16.85 -36.27
N THR A 35 5.80 17.37 -35.22
CA THR A 35 5.47 16.96 -33.85
C THR A 35 3.95 16.99 -33.71
N PRO A 36 3.31 15.96 -33.14
CA PRO A 36 1.87 15.96 -32.97
C PRO A 36 1.45 17.25 -32.28
N LEU A 37 0.36 17.87 -32.76
CA LEU A 37 -0.11 19.16 -32.24
C LEU A 37 -0.27 19.06 -30.71
N ALA A 38 0.20 20.09 -30.01
CA ALA A 38 0.06 20.17 -28.56
C ALA A 38 -1.40 19.91 -28.16
N PRO A 39 -1.66 19.12 -27.09
CA PRO A 39 -3.02 18.74 -26.73
C PRO A 39 -3.89 19.98 -26.51
N THR A 40 -5.04 20.06 -27.17
CA THR A 40 -6.02 21.12 -26.90
C THR A 40 -6.78 20.83 -25.61
N GLU A 41 -7.27 21.85 -24.92
CA GLU A 41 -7.96 21.74 -23.61
C GLU A 41 -9.19 20.80 -23.60
N THR A 42 -9.69 20.40 -24.78
CA THR A 42 -10.82 19.47 -24.98
C THR A 42 -10.42 17.98 -24.96
N GLN A 43 -9.14 17.63 -24.88
CA GLN A 43 -8.63 16.25 -24.93
C GLN A 43 -8.04 15.82 -23.59
N SER A 44 -8.40 14.61 -23.13
CA SER A 44 -7.78 14.01 -21.94
C SER A 44 -6.53 13.21 -22.33
N SER A 45 -5.48 13.32 -21.52
CA SER A 45 -4.26 12.54 -21.69
C SER A 45 -4.26 11.31 -20.81
N VAL A 46 -3.85 10.16 -21.35
CA VAL A 46 -3.62 8.95 -20.56
C VAL A 46 -2.14 8.61 -20.59
N VAL A 47 -1.53 8.53 -19.41
CA VAL A 47 -0.14 8.10 -19.20
C VAL A 47 -0.11 6.62 -18.85
N LEU A 48 0.70 5.87 -19.59
CA LEU A 48 0.97 4.46 -19.37
C LEU A 48 2.44 4.29 -18.96
N CYS A 49 2.73 3.48 -17.94
CA CYS A 49 4.10 3.13 -17.53
C CYS A 49 4.24 1.60 -17.36
N TRP A 50 5.43 1.06 -17.68
CA TRP A 50 5.76 -0.36 -17.52
C TRP A 50 7.27 -0.62 -17.44
N GLY A 51 7.65 -1.86 -17.14
CA GLY A 51 9.01 -2.32 -16.86
C GLY A 51 9.31 -2.45 -15.37
N TRP A 52 10.56 -2.23 -14.99
CA TRP A 52 11.00 -2.33 -13.61
C TRP A 52 10.29 -1.31 -12.71
N GLY A 53 9.80 -1.73 -11.54
CA GLY A 53 9.04 -0.89 -10.61
C GLY A 53 9.66 -0.61 -9.25
N GLY A 54 10.82 -1.21 -8.92
CA GLY A 54 11.32 -1.27 -7.54
C GLY A 54 11.62 0.05 -6.80
N ASN A 55 11.62 1.22 -7.48
CA ASN A 55 11.68 2.54 -6.83
C ASN A 55 10.40 3.38 -7.03
N GLY A 56 9.29 2.79 -7.47
CA GLY A 56 8.03 3.49 -7.72
C GLY A 56 7.97 4.30 -9.01
N GLN A 57 8.95 4.19 -9.92
CA GLN A 57 9.02 4.97 -11.17
C GLN A 57 7.86 4.71 -12.17
N LEU A 58 7.01 3.71 -11.90
CA LEU A 58 5.81 3.43 -12.67
C LEU A 58 4.60 4.26 -12.20
N GLY A 59 4.68 4.88 -11.02
CA GLY A 59 3.67 5.81 -10.52
C GLY A 59 2.38 5.18 -10.02
N THR A 60 2.37 3.87 -9.79
CA THR A 60 1.19 3.06 -9.43
C THR A 60 0.97 2.91 -7.91
N ASN A 61 1.66 3.70 -7.09
CA ASN A 61 1.66 3.63 -5.62
C ASN A 61 2.20 2.30 -5.04
N ASP A 62 3.02 1.59 -5.81
CA ASP A 62 3.62 0.33 -5.42
C ASP A 62 5.09 0.25 -5.89
N ARG A 63 5.76 -0.88 -5.62
CA ARG A 63 7.13 -1.17 -6.07
C ARG A 63 7.20 -2.37 -7.03
N GLU A 64 6.05 -2.85 -7.49
CA GLU A 64 5.95 -4.02 -8.35
C GLU A 64 6.36 -3.70 -9.78
N SER A 65 7.04 -4.64 -10.43
CA SER A 65 7.38 -4.48 -11.85
C SER A 65 6.19 -4.87 -12.73
N ARG A 66 6.01 -4.18 -13.85
CA ARG A 66 4.85 -4.34 -14.74
C ARG A 66 5.33 -4.79 -16.12
N ILE A 67 5.11 -6.05 -16.48
CA ILE A 67 5.49 -6.61 -17.79
C ILE A 67 4.58 -6.19 -18.95
N LYS A 68 3.56 -5.36 -18.68
CA LYS A 68 2.57 -4.82 -19.63
C LYS A 68 2.29 -3.35 -19.30
N PRO A 69 1.93 -2.49 -20.28
CA PRO A 69 1.50 -1.11 -20.04
C PRO A 69 0.43 -1.03 -18.95
N HIS A 70 0.65 -0.16 -17.96
CA HIS A 70 -0.31 0.08 -16.88
C HIS A 70 -0.63 1.58 -16.77
N VAL A 71 -1.88 1.92 -16.48
CA VAL A 71 -2.34 3.31 -16.39
C VAL A 71 -1.85 3.97 -15.11
N VAL A 72 -1.27 5.15 -15.22
CA VAL A 72 -0.87 5.97 -14.07
C VAL A 72 -2.10 6.72 -13.55
N GLN A 73 -2.90 6.02 -12.74
CA GLN A 73 -4.25 6.45 -12.37
C GLN A 73 -4.31 7.83 -11.68
N SER A 74 -3.25 8.25 -10.97
CA SER A 74 -3.20 9.55 -10.30
C SER A 74 -3.08 10.75 -11.25
N LEU A 75 -2.68 10.54 -12.51
CA LEU A 75 -2.66 11.56 -13.56
C LEU A 75 -3.94 11.56 -14.41
N LEU A 76 -4.76 10.51 -14.30
CA LEU A 76 -6.08 10.47 -14.91
C LEU A 76 -6.96 11.57 -14.29
N ASP A 77 -7.75 12.26 -15.11
CA ASP A 77 -8.70 13.32 -14.74
C ASP A 77 -8.14 14.57 -14.02
N ARG A 78 -6.84 14.64 -13.67
CA ARG A 78 -6.26 15.79 -12.95
C ARG A 78 -5.70 16.89 -13.86
N THR A 79 -4.93 16.54 -14.88
CA THR A 79 -4.26 17.48 -15.79
C THR A 79 -3.93 16.83 -17.13
N THR A 80 -4.07 17.57 -18.24
CA THR A 80 -3.59 17.09 -19.55
C THR A 80 -2.06 17.22 -19.64
N ILE A 81 -1.38 16.10 -19.85
CA ILE A 81 0.09 15.98 -19.99
C ILE A 81 0.51 16.21 -21.45
N LYS A 82 1.49 17.10 -21.66
CA LYS A 82 2.10 17.40 -22.97
C LYS A 82 3.41 16.66 -23.24
N GLN A 83 4.17 16.31 -22.19
CA GLN A 83 5.47 15.64 -22.34
C GLN A 83 5.75 14.65 -21.21
N LEU A 84 6.38 13.53 -21.55
CA LEU A 84 7.01 12.56 -20.64
C LEU A 84 8.53 12.51 -20.87
N ALA A 85 9.30 12.29 -19.80
CA ALA A 85 10.72 11.97 -19.84
C ALA A 85 11.07 10.92 -18.78
N CYS A 86 11.73 9.83 -19.20
CA CYS A 86 12.09 8.69 -18.34
C CYS A 86 13.59 8.72 -18.05
N GLY A 87 13.95 8.81 -16.77
CA GLY A 87 15.34 8.80 -16.31
C GLY A 87 15.87 7.39 -16.05
N SER A 88 16.92 7.29 -15.24
CA SER A 88 17.48 5.99 -14.85
C SER A 88 16.52 5.13 -14.03
N ARG A 89 15.88 5.70 -13.00
CA ARG A 89 14.97 4.99 -12.07
C ARG A 89 13.83 5.90 -11.57
N PHE A 90 13.43 6.85 -12.40
CA PHE A 90 12.40 7.85 -12.10
C PHE A 90 11.81 8.40 -13.40
N THR A 91 10.64 9.00 -13.31
CA THR A 91 9.86 9.54 -14.44
C THR A 91 9.45 10.97 -14.14
N VAL A 92 9.44 11.81 -15.17
CA VAL A 92 9.00 13.21 -15.12
C VAL A 92 7.93 13.43 -16.21
N ALA A 93 6.89 14.18 -15.88
CA ALA A 93 5.85 14.60 -16.80
C ALA A 93 5.62 16.12 -16.72
N VAL A 94 5.20 16.74 -17.83
CA VAL A 94 4.88 18.18 -17.90
C VAL A 94 3.47 18.35 -18.45
N SER A 95 2.64 19.16 -17.80
CA SER A 95 1.27 19.47 -18.25
C SER A 95 1.25 20.50 -19.39
N ILE A 96 0.09 20.63 -20.06
CA ILE A 96 -0.14 21.70 -21.05
C ILE A 96 0.08 23.10 -20.46
N HIS A 97 -0.21 23.28 -19.16
CA HIS A 97 -0.01 24.54 -18.43
C HIS A 97 1.43 24.71 -17.88
N GLY A 98 2.34 23.78 -18.19
CA GLY A 98 3.75 23.84 -17.78
C GLY A 98 4.06 23.36 -16.36
N ALA A 99 3.09 22.82 -15.63
CA ALA A 99 3.34 22.22 -14.31
C ALA A 99 4.11 20.90 -14.45
N VAL A 100 5.11 20.68 -13.59
CA VAL A 100 5.97 19.49 -13.62
C VAL A 100 5.56 18.50 -12.53
N PHE A 101 5.50 17.22 -12.89
CA PHE A 101 5.26 16.09 -11.99
C PHE A 101 6.46 15.15 -12.05
N ALA A 102 6.92 14.63 -10.91
CA ALA A 102 7.97 13.63 -10.86
C ALA A 102 7.67 12.52 -9.84
N TRP A 103 8.14 11.30 -10.14
CA TRP A 103 8.01 10.13 -9.27
C TRP A 103 9.11 9.09 -9.55
N GLY A 104 9.34 8.19 -8.60
CA GLY A 104 10.40 7.19 -8.63
C GLY A 104 11.51 7.45 -7.61
N LYS A 105 12.73 7.00 -7.92
CA LYS A 105 13.93 7.12 -7.09
C LYS A 105 14.30 8.59 -6.82
N ASN A 106 14.71 8.95 -5.59
CA ASN A 106 15.12 10.33 -5.24
C ASN A 106 16.45 10.51 -4.45
N ASP A 107 17.35 9.53 -4.40
CA ASP A 107 18.58 9.59 -3.56
C ASP A 107 19.47 10.84 -3.75
N TYR A 108 19.42 11.51 -4.91
CA TYR A 108 20.18 12.72 -5.22
C TYR A 108 19.28 13.97 -5.33
N GLY A 109 17.99 13.88 -5.03
CA GLY A 109 17.02 14.95 -5.23
C GLY A 109 16.54 15.11 -6.68
N GLN A 110 16.71 14.10 -7.54
CA GLN A 110 16.33 14.15 -8.96
C GLN A 110 14.84 14.35 -9.25
N LEU A 111 13.96 14.19 -8.25
CA LEU A 111 12.54 14.55 -8.35
C LEU A 111 12.27 16.04 -8.10
N GLY A 112 13.20 16.79 -7.53
CA GLY A 112 13.04 18.23 -7.28
C GLY A 112 12.06 18.59 -6.16
N ILE A 113 11.75 17.66 -5.25
CA ILE A 113 10.75 17.80 -4.19
C ILE A 113 11.35 18.20 -2.81
N GLY A 114 12.48 18.91 -2.82
CA GLY A 114 13.18 19.35 -1.62
C GLY A 114 13.92 18.22 -0.87
N HIS A 115 14.06 18.37 0.45
CA HIS A 115 14.92 17.52 1.29
C HIS A 115 14.49 16.04 1.42
N SER A 116 13.38 15.62 0.82
CA SER A 116 12.90 14.23 0.88
C SER A 116 13.64 13.33 -0.10
N LEU A 117 14.80 12.78 0.28
CA LEU A 117 15.58 11.85 -0.56
C LEU A 117 14.92 10.46 -0.76
N HIS A 118 13.76 10.22 -0.14
CA HIS A 118 13.00 8.98 -0.32
C HIS A 118 12.40 8.85 -1.72
N ALA A 119 12.28 7.61 -2.20
CA ALA A 119 11.56 7.32 -3.42
C ALA A 119 10.06 7.62 -3.30
N GLN A 120 9.49 8.22 -4.35
CA GLN A 120 8.11 8.69 -4.42
C GLN A 120 7.30 7.74 -5.31
N LEU A 121 6.30 7.04 -4.77
CA LEU A 121 5.59 5.96 -5.47
C LEU A 121 4.45 6.43 -6.40
N GLU A 122 4.00 7.68 -6.24
CA GLU A 122 2.96 8.32 -7.06
C GLU A 122 3.45 9.67 -7.62
N PRO A 123 3.06 10.05 -8.86
CA PRO A 123 3.28 11.38 -9.43
C PRO A 123 3.02 12.53 -8.45
N ARG A 124 4.08 13.25 -8.08
CA ARG A 124 4.03 14.43 -7.23
C ARG A 124 4.37 15.68 -8.03
N VAL A 125 3.56 16.74 -7.88
CA VAL A 125 3.84 18.06 -8.47
C VAL A 125 5.04 18.73 -7.79
N LEU A 126 5.83 19.46 -8.57
CA LEU A 126 6.99 20.23 -8.07
C LEU A 126 6.52 21.63 -7.68
N ASP A 127 6.28 21.84 -6.38
CA ASP A 127 5.77 23.08 -5.82
C ASP A 127 6.70 24.29 -6.14
N ASP A 128 8.01 24.09 -6.17
CA ASP A 128 9.01 25.14 -6.47
C ASP A 128 8.94 25.70 -7.91
N LEU A 129 8.21 25.05 -8.83
CA LEU A 129 8.02 25.49 -10.22
C LEU A 129 6.58 25.98 -10.51
N HIS A 130 5.73 26.19 -9.50
CA HIS A 130 4.32 26.57 -9.71
C HIS A 130 4.14 27.87 -10.52
N ASP A 131 5.02 28.87 -10.32
CA ASP A 131 4.98 30.16 -11.03
C ASP A 131 5.71 30.12 -12.40
N VAL A 132 6.34 28.98 -12.78
CA VAL A 132 7.19 28.88 -13.97
C VAL A 132 6.58 27.91 -14.98
N ALA A 133 6.02 28.44 -16.07
CA ALA A 133 5.52 27.62 -17.16
C ALA A 133 6.69 26.88 -17.87
N ILE A 134 6.84 25.58 -17.61
CA ILE A 134 7.86 24.75 -18.27
C ILE A 134 7.42 24.36 -19.68
N ALA A 135 8.27 24.68 -20.66
CA ALA A 135 8.08 24.34 -22.06
C ALA A 135 8.47 22.89 -22.34
N ARG A 136 9.68 22.50 -21.90
CA ARG A 136 10.26 21.18 -22.15
C ARG A 136 11.10 20.70 -20.97
N VAL A 137 11.20 19.38 -20.81
CA VAL A 137 12.08 18.70 -19.86
C VAL A 137 12.91 17.62 -20.54
N ALA A 138 14.12 17.40 -20.05
CA ALA A 138 14.99 16.29 -20.43
C ALA A 138 15.59 15.60 -19.19
N THR A 139 15.67 14.28 -19.23
CA THR A 139 16.45 13.47 -18.28
C THR A 139 16.90 12.16 -18.92
N ARG A 140 17.96 11.57 -18.38
CA ARG A 140 18.45 10.22 -18.73
C ARG A 140 19.26 9.62 -17.57
N GLY A 141 20.13 10.42 -16.96
CA GLY A 141 20.93 10.05 -15.80
C GLY A 141 20.17 10.11 -14.46
N SER A 142 20.70 10.90 -13.52
CA SER A 142 20.12 11.12 -12.19
C SER A 142 19.98 12.63 -11.89
N HIS A 143 19.76 13.41 -12.95
CA HIS A 143 19.51 14.84 -12.92
C HIS A 143 18.45 15.19 -13.98
N VAL A 144 17.87 16.37 -13.87
CA VAL A 144 16.86 16.89 -14.78
C VAL A 144 17.29 18.28 -15.24
N VAL A 145 17.06 18.57 -16.52
CA VAL A 145 17.17 19.90 -17.10
C VAL A 145 15.80 20.24 -17.69
N ALA A 146 15.22 21.36 -17.27
CA ALA A 146 13.97 21.90 -17.77
C ALA A 146 14.20 23.30 -18.35
N VAL A 147 13.37 23.70 -19.31
CA VAL A 147 13.39 25.04 -19.90
C VAL A 147 11.99 25.64 -19.86
N SER A 148 11.87 26.89 -19.43
CA SER A 148 10.60 27.63 -19.39
C SER A 148 10.18 28.10 -20.79
N GLU A 149 8.91 28.49 -20.96
CA GLU A 149 8.41 29.13 -22.19
C GLU A 149 9.12 30.48 -22.47
N GLU A 150 9.77 31.09 -21.46
CA GLU A 150 10.62 32.28 -21.60
C GLU A 150 12.07 31.96 -22.05
N GLY A 151 12.44 30.67 -22.13
CA GLY A 151 13.78 30.22 -22.48
C GLY A 151 14.80 30.26 -21.34
N SER A 152 14.36 30.35 -20.08
CA SER A 152 15.24 30.19 -18.90
C SER A 152 15.42 28.71 -18.56
N VAL A 153 16.64 28.29 -18.23
CA VAL A 153 16.95 26.88 -17.87
C VAL A 153 16.96 26.67 -16.36
N TYR A 154 16.35 25.57 -15.91
CA TYR A 154 16.32 25.11 -14.53
C TYR A 154 16.89 23.70 -14.43
N THR A 155 17.67 23.40 -13.39
CA THR A 155 18.22 22.05 -13.19
C THR A 155 18.14 21.60 -11.74
N TRP A 156 18.08 20.29 -11.53
CA TRP A 156 18.14 19.66 -10.20
C TRP A 156 18.55 18.18 -10.29
N GLY A 157 18.77 17.56 -9.13
CA GLY A 157 19.27 16.21 -8.95
C GLY A 157 20.77 16.16 -8.71
N ARG A 158 21.42 15.11 -9.22
CA ARG A 158 22.84 14.82 -9.02
C ARG A 158 23.73 15.87 -9.68
N GLY A 159 24.68 16.42 -8.92
CA GLY A 159 25.56 17.53 -9.34
C GLY A 159 27.06 17.27 -9.31
N ASP A 160 27.50 16.06 -8.94
CA ASP A 160 28.89 15.71 -8.63
C ASP A 160 29.91 16.03 -9.75
N GLU A 161 29.47 16.08 -11.02
CA GLU A 161 30.28 16.40 -12.19
C GLU A 161 29.98 17.79 -12.78
N GLY A 162 29.26 18.64 -12.06
CA GLY A 162 28.89 19.98 -12.53
C GLY A 162 27.75 20.00 -13.55
N GLN A 163 27.07 18.88 -13.80
CA GLN A 163 26.01 18.73 -14.82
C GLN A 163 24.76 19.60 -14.60
N LEU A 164 24.71 20.31 -13.48
CA LEU A 164 23.66 21.28 -13.14
C LEU A 164 24.01 22.71 -13.58
N GLY A 165 25.28 23.05 -13.78
CA GLY A 165 25.69 24.34 -14.37
C GLY A 165 25.79 25.54 -13.41
N HIS A 166 25.67 25.33 -12.09
CA HIS A 166 25.66 26.40 -11.07
C HIS A 166 27.04 26.77 -10.50
N ASN A 167 28.12 26.52 -11.25
CA ASN A 167 29.50 26.71 -10.80
C ASN A 167 29.86 25.93 -9.51
N THR A 168 29.25 24.76 -9.30
CA THR A 168 29.44 23.91 -8.13
C THR A 168 29.27 22.43 -8.48
N LYS A 169 29.89 21.54 -7.69
CA LYS A 169 29.70 20.08 -7.74
C LYS A 169 28.65 19.57 -6.73
N THR A 170 27.92 20.45 -6.05
CA THR A 170 26.86 20.08 -5.11
C THR A 170 25.61 19.62 -5.86
N SER A 171 25.06 18.46 -5.49
CA SER A 171 23.71 18.05 -5.91
C SER A 171 22.66 19.03 -5.39
N LEU A 172 21.63 19.33 -6.19
CA LEU A 172 20.55 20.26 -5.85
C LEU A 172 19.22 19.51 -5.75
N HIS A 173 18.50 19.66 -4.65
CA HIS A 173 17.27 18.89 -4.40
C HIS A 173 15.98 19.66 -4.76
N VAL A 174 16.12 20.89 -5.26
CA VAL A 174 15.04 21.75 -5.77
C VAL A 174 15.43 22.33 -7.13
N PRO A 175 14.48 22.54 -8.05
CA PRO A 175 14.73 23.21 -9.33
C PRO A 175 15.36 24.60 -9.13
N THR A 176 16.56 24.80 -9.69
CA THR A 176 17.30 26.07 -9.57
C THR A 176 17.60 26.63 -10.97
N LYS A 177 17.34 27.93 -11.20
CA LYS A 177 17.65 28.60 -12.48
C LYS A 177 19.16 28.68 -12.68
N VAL A 178 19.64 28.24 -13.86
CA VAL A 178 21.06 28.30 -14.23
C VAL A 178 21.44 29.75 -14.53
N PRO A 179 22.52 30.29 -13.93
CA PRO A 179 23.01 31.63 -14.25
C PRO A 179 23.40 31.78 -15.73
N ASP A 180 23.19 32.97 -16.28
CA ASP A 180 23.69 33.42 -17.59
C ASP A 180 23.31 32.53 -18.81
N LEU A 181 22.31 31.66 -18.68
CA LEU A 181 21.81 30.78 -19.73
C LEU A 181 20.33 31.07 -20.05
N GLU A 182 20.12 31.90 -21.06
CA GLU A 182 18.79 32.37 -21.50
C GLU A 182 18.55 32.12 -22.99
N HIS A 183 17.32 32.35 -23.46
CA HIS A 183 16.88 32.13 -24.84
C HIS A 183 17.02 30.69 -25.35
N ILE A 184 16.96 29.71 -24.45
CA ILE A 184 17.07 28.27 -24.77
C ILE A 184 15.75 27.72 -25.34
N VAL A 185 15.85 26.87 -26.36
CA VAL A 185 14.70 26.21 -27.03
C VAL A 185 14.70 24.69 -26.92
N GLN A 186 15.85 24.08 -26.68
CA GLN A 186 15.98 22.64 -26.50
C GLN A 186 17.08 22.31 -25.50
N VAL A 187 16.84 21.26 -24.72
CA VAL A 187 17.75 20.73 -23.71
C VAL A 187 17.84 19.22 -23.86
N ALA A 188 19.00 18.63 -23.57
CA ALA A 188 19.22 17.19 -23.53
C ALA A 188 20.18 16.81 -22.40
N CYS A 189 20.00 15.63 -21.83
CA CYS A 189 20.73 15.14 -20.66
C CYS A 189 21.42 13.81 -20.95
N GLY A 190 22.71 13.72 -20.69
CA GLY A 190 23.43 12.45 -20.63
C GLY A 190 23.35 11.80 -19.25
N ARG A 191 24.34 10.95 -18.93
CA ARG A 191 24.48 10.38 -17.58
C ARG A 191 25.05 11.39 -16.57
N ALA A 192 25.98 12.23 -17.03
CA ALA A 192 26.75 13.17 -16.21
C ALA A 192 27.11 14.47 -16.95
N HIS A 193 26.44 14.76 -18.06
CA HIS A 193 26.58 15.99 -18.83
C HIS A 193 25.21 16.49 -19.30
N SER A 194 25.15 17.77 -19.65
CA SER A 194 23.95 18.49 -20.05
C SER A 194 24.27 19.35 -21.27
N VAL A 195 23.32 19.48 -22.19
CA VAL A 195 23.47 20.20 -23.45
C VAL A 195 22.22 21.02 -23.74
N ALA A 196 22.38 22.23 -24.28
CA ALA A 196 21.28 23.14 -24.63
C ALA A 196 21.51 23.81 -26.00
N ILE A 197 20.41 24.11 -26.70
CA ILE A 197 20.39 24.91 -27.95
C ILE A 197 19.60 26.20 -27.69
N ASP A 198 20.11 27.35 -28.15
CA ASP A 198 19.40 28.63 -28.10
C ASP A 198 18.61 28.97 -29.39
N LEU A 199 17.86 30.07 -29.36
CA LEU A 199 17.08 30.59 -30.49
C LEU A 199 17.90 30.85 -31.77
N GLN A 200 19.23 30.98 -31.67
CA GLN A 200 20.12 31.17 -32.83
C GLN A 200 20.75 29.85 -33.33
N GLY A 201 20.47 28.73 -32.67
CA GLY A 201 21.07 27.43 -32.95
C GLY A 201 22.51 27.30 -32.44
N ARG A 202 22.95 28.15 -31.50
CA ARG A 202 24.20 27.97 -30.76
C ARG A 202 24.04 26.85 -29.75
N LEU A 203 25.12 26.12 -29.52
CA LEU A 203 25.14 24.91 -28.71
C LEU A 203 25.97 25.15 -27.44
N TYR A 204 25.39 24.85 -26.29
CA TYR A 204 26.01 24.99 -24.98
C TYR A 204 26.12 23.61 -24.32
N SER A 205 27.23 23.33 -23.63
CA SER A 205 27.41 22.08 -22.88
C SER A 205 28.08 22.30 -21.53
N TRP A 206 27.76 21.46 -20.56
CA TRP A 206 28.38 21.45 -19.23
C TRP A 206 28.25 20.09 -18.54
N GLY A 207 28.95 19.92 -17.42
CA GLY A 207 29.10 18.66 -16.71
C GLY A 207 30.44 17.97 -17.00
N SER A 208 30.42 16.64 -16.96
CA SER A 208 31.59 15.80 -17.22
C SER A 208 32.07 15.91 -18.67
N GLY A 209 33.35 16.22 -18.85
CA GLY A 209 34.08 16.14 -20.11
C GLY A 209 34.84 14.83 -20.30
N GLU A 210 34.69 13.87 -19.37
CA GLU A 210 35.17 12.49 -19.57
C GLU A 210 34.67 11.96 -20.92
N ASP A 211 35.55 11.25 -21.61
CA ASP A 211 35.31 10.74 -22.96
C ASP A 211 34.84 11.81 -23.98
N GLY A 212 35.09 13.11 -23.74
CA GLY A 212 34.81 14.17 -24.72
C GLY A 212 33.34 14.56 -24.90
N ALA A 213 32.44 14.16 -24.00
CA ALA A 213 30.99 14.35 -24.15
C ALA A 213 30.53 15.82 -24.33
N LEU A 214 31.35 16.79 -23.91
CA LEU A 214 31.13 18.23 -24.06
C LEU A 214 31.37 18.75 -25.49
N GLY A 215 32.14 18.06 -26.33
CA GLY A 215 32.42 18.53 -27.70
C GLY A 215 33.39 19.73 -27.78
N ILE A 216 34.08 20.02 -26.67
CA ILE A 216 35.11 21.05 -26.57
C ILE A 216 36.44 20.34 -26.33
N THR A 217 37.48 20.70 -27.09
CA THR A 217 38.85 20.24 -26.82
C THR A 217 39.35 20.78 -25.48
N ASP A 218 40.00 19.90 -24.73
CA ASP A 218 40.75 20.20 -23.49
C ASP A 218 39.92 20.54 -22.24
N ALA A 219 38.60 20.36 -22.26
CA ALA A 219 37.74 20.45 -21.08
C ALA A 219 37.49 19.07 -20.43
N GLU A 220 38.12 18.77 -19.29
CA GLU A 220 37.85 17.54 -18.52
C GLU A 220 36.49 17.58 -17.78
N CYS A 221 36.03 18.78 -17.41
CA CYS A 221 34.77 19.05 -16.74
C CYS A 221 34.44 20.54 -16.90
N SER A 222 33.16 20.89 -17.00
CA SER A 222 32.70 22.29 -16.84
C SER A 222 31.58 22.39 -15.83
N LEU A 223 31.74 23.28 -14.84
CA LEU A 223 30.72 23.54 -13.82
C LEU A 223 29.68 24.59 -14.26
N VAL A 224 29.87 25.20 -15.44
CA VAL A 224 29.01 26.24 -16.02
C VAL A 224 28.75 25.96 -17.52
N PRO A 225 27.64 26.43 -18.11
CA PRO A 225 27.37 26.31 -19.54
C PRO A 225 28.48 26.94 -20.39
N LEU A 226 29.15 26.14 -21.23
CA LEU A 226 30.13 26.62 -22.19
C LEU A 226 29.57 26.54 -23.61
N ALA A 227 29.66 27.66 -24.34
CA ALA A 227 29.36 27.70 -25.76
C ALA A 227 30.41 26.88 -26.54
N ILE A 228 29.95 25.90 -27.31
CA ILE A 228 30.79 25.14 -28.25
C ILE A 228 31.09 26.06 -29.45
N PRO A 229 32.34 26.14 -29.94
CA PRO A 229 32.68 26.96 -31.10
C PRO A 229 31.75 26.69 -32.30
N HIS A 230 31.40 27.73 -33.05
CA HIS A 230 30.38 27.65 -34.12
C HIS A 230 30.77 26.68 -35.25
N VAL A 231 30.32 25.42 -35.15
CA VAL A 231 30.44 24.42 -36.23
C VAL A 231 29.28 24.52 -37.22
N ALA A 232 28.06 24.75 -36.71
CA ALA A 232 26.82 24.87 -37.49
C ALA A 232 25.71 25.58 -36.69
N SER A 233 24.52 25.70 -37.27
CA SER A 233 23.28 26.07 -36.57
C SER A 233 22.47 24.80 -36.29
N PHE A 234 22.30 24.46 -35.01
CA PHE A 234 21.65 23.24 -34.56
C PHE A 234 20.13 23.45 -34.35
N GLN A 235 19.34 22.43 -34.68
CA GLN A 235 17.88 22.42 -34.49
C GLN A 235 17.38 21.34 -33.53
N ALA A 236 18.15 20.26 -33.33
CA ALA A 236 17.83 19.24 -32.34
C ALA A 236 19.11 18.60 -31.76
N ILE A 237 19.04 18.18 -30.49
CA ILE A 237 20.08 17.48 -29.75
C ILE A 237 19.48 16.28 -29.02
N GLU A 238 20.25 15.20 -28.98
CA GLU A 238 19.95 13.99 -28.21
C GLU A 238 21.24 13.47 -27.55
N CYS A 239 21.18 13.23 -26.24
CA CYS A 239 22.32 12.73 -25.47
C CYS A 239 22.12 11.25 -25.15
N GLY A 240 23.18 10.44 -25.29
CA GLY A 240 23.25 9.10 -24.73
C GLY A 240 23.97 9.08 -23.38
N SER A 241 24.60 7.96 -22.99
CA SER A 241 25.24 7.90 -21.66
C SER A 241 26.46 8.81 -21.51
N ARG A 242 27.31 8.90 -22.54
CA ARG A 242 28.59 9.66 -22.57
C ARG A 242 28.90 10.20 -23.98
N HIS A 243 27.87 10.36 -24.80
CA HIS A 243 27.97 10.83 -26.18
C HIS A 243 26.77 11.71 -26.48
N THR A 244 26.89 12.53 -27.51
CA THR A 244 25.87 13.47 -27.95
C THR A 244 25.73 13.39 -29.46
N LEU A 245 24.49 13.39 -29.94
CA LEU A 245 24.14 13.64 -31.33
C LEU A 245 23.48 15.01 -31.46
N ALA A 246 23.76 15.70 -32.54
CA ALA A 246 23.05 16.92 -32.91
C ALA A 246 22.69 16.93 -34.40
N LEU A 247 21.48 17.40 -34.68
CA LEU A 247 20.93 17.61 -36.02
C LEU A 247 20.95 19.11 -36.31
N THR A 248 21.55 19.48 -37.44
CA THR A 248 21.61 20.87 -37.92
C THR A 248 20.36 21.24 -38.72
N SER A 249 20.11 22.54 -38.85
CA SER A 249 18.99 23.09 -39.65
C SER A 249 19.12 22.78 -41.16
N ASP A 250 20.32 22.45 -41.64
CA ASP A 250 20.57 21.93 -42.98
C ASP A 250 20.47 20.39 -43.11
N ASN A 251 19.96 19.69 -42.09
CA ASN A 251 19.68 18.24 -42.04
C ASN A 251 20.92 17.32 -41.95
N ARG A 252 22.08 17.85 -41.52
CA ARG A 252 23.31 17.08 -41.26
C ARG A 252 23.37 16.61 -39.81
N VAL A 253 24.02 15.47 -39.57
CA VAL A 253 24.13 14.87 -38.23
C VAL A 253 25.57 14.87 -37.76
N PHE A 254 25.80 15.43 -36.57
CA PHE A 254 27.07 15.48 -35.88
C PHE A 254 27.04 14.57 -34.65
N ALA A 255 28.15 13.88 -34.39
CA ALA A 255 28.36 13.03 -33.24
C ALA A 255 29.68 13.37 -32.53
N TRP A 256 29.69 13.27 -31.20
CA TRP A 256 30.89 13.37 -30.38
C TRP A 256 30.70 12.71 -29.01
N GLY A 257 31.80 12.57 -28.27
CA GLY A 257 31.90 11.88 -27.00
C GLY A 257 32.49 10.47 -27.13
N TRP A 258 32.09 9.60 -26.22
CA TRP A 258 32.60 8.23 -26.11
C TRP A 258 32.23 7.39 -27.34
N GLY A 259 33.22 6.69 -27.92
CA GLY A 259 33.04 5.93 -29.17
C GLY A 259 33.00 4.40 -29.05
N LEU A 260 33.31 3.81 -27.89
CA LEU A 260 33.79 2.42 -27.79
C LEU A 260 32.92 1.34 -28.49
N TYR A 261 31.58 1.44 -28.41
CA TYR A 261 30.65 0.50 -29.04
C TYR A 261 30.09 1.02 -30.37
N GLY A 262 30.78 1.91 -31.07
CA GLY A 262 30.36 2.44 -32.37
C GLY A 262 29.27 3.49 -32.34
N GLN A 263 28.78 3.91 -31.17
CA GLN A 263 27.63 4.82 -31.00
C GLN A 263 27.76 6.20 -31.69
N LEU A 264 28.95 6.59 -32.14
CA LEU A 264 29.17 7.81 -32.92
C LEU A 264 28.87 7.64 -34.41
N GLY A 265 28.82 6.41 -34.93
CA GLY A 265 28.49 6.12 -36.33
C GLY A 265 29.60 6.44 -37.34
N LEU A 266 30.80 6.82 -36.88
CA LEU A 266 31.92 7.28 -37.70
C LEU A 266 32.71 6.13 -38.38
N GLY A 267 32.47 4.88 -37.99
CA GLY A 267 33.16 3.69 -38.53
C GLY A 267 34.39 3.25 -37.76
N HIS A 268 34.61 3.79 -36.56
CA HIS A 268 35.64 3.38 -35.61
C HIS A 268 35.09 3.41 -34.17
N SER A 269 35.82 2.81 -33.22
CA SER A 269 35.47 2.80 -31.79
C SER A 269 36.11 3.94 -31.00
N ASP A 270 36.94 4.78 -31.62
CA ASP A 270 37.65 5.85 -30.92
C ASP A 270 36.70 6.96 -30.42
N THR A 271 37.03 7.49 -29.25
CA THR A 271 36.38 8.67 -28.65
C THR A 271 36.71 9.93 -29.44
N VAL A 272 35.72 10.78 -29.71
CA VAL A 272 35.88 12.01 -30.49
C VAL A 272 35.45 13.22 -29.66
N ARG A 273 36.37 14.18 -29.45
CA ARG A 273 36.18 15.32 -28.54
C ARG A 273 35.56 16.57 -29.16
N GLN A 274 35.26 16.56 -30.47
CA GLN A 274 34.63 17.69 -31.19
C GLN A 274 33.47 17.19 -32.07
N PRO A 275 32.40 17.98 -32.26
CA PRO A 275 31.29 17.61 -33.14
C PRO A 275 31.78 17.24 -34.55
N THR A 276 31.63 15.97 -34.92
CA THR A 276 32.10 15.44 -36.21
C THR A 276 30.91 14.93 -37.02
N GLU A 277 30.83 15.33 -38.29
CA GLU A 277 29.74 14.94 -39.19
C GLU A 277 29.79 13.43 -39.52
N ILE A 278 28.66 12.73 -39.41
CA ILE A 278 28.60 11.29 -39.64
C ILE A 278 28.67 10.99 -41.14
N PRO A 279 29.73 10.32 -41.66
CA PRO A 279 29.96 10.20 -43.10
C PRO A 279 28.82 9.50 -43.88
N THR A 280 28.11 8.59 -43.22
CA THR A 280 27.01 7.79 -43.81
C THR A 280 25.76 8.60 -44.16
N PHE A 281 25.62 9.81 -43.60
CA PHE A 281 24.51 10.73 -43.87
C PHE A 281 24.90 11.91 -44.78
N ILE A 282 26.16 12.01 -45.21
CA ILE A 282 26.57 13.04 -46.18
C ILE A 282 25.77 12.86 -47.48
N GLY A 283 25.08 13.91 -47.90
CA GLY A 283 24.18 13.89 -49.07
C GLY A 283 22.81 13.26 -48.82
N LYS A 284 22.48 12.83 -47.59
CA LYS A 284 21.14 12.40 -47.18
C LYS A 284 20.48 13.48 -46.31
N ARG A 285 19.15 13.52 -46.31
CA ARG A 285 18.36 14.42 -45.47
C ARG A 285 17.91 13.68 -44.20
N VAL A 286 18.54 13.93 -43.06
CA VAL A 286 18.07 13.40 -41.77
C VAL A 286 17.01 14.35 -41.19
N ILE A 287 15.86 13.81 -40.76
CA ILE A 287 14.75 14.61 -40.22
C ILE A 287 14.55 14.46 -38.71
N GLN A 288 15.04 13.37 -38.11
CA GLN A 288 14.95 13.09 -36.68
C GLN A 288 16.14 12.23 -36.24
N ILE A 289 16.57 12.42 -35.00
CA ILE A 289 17.58 11.62 -34.29
C ILE A 289 16.97 11.08 -32.99
N SER A 290 17.47 9.95 -32.50
CA SER A 290 17.09 9.38 -31.19
C SER A 290 18.27 8.64 -30.59
N CYS A 291 18.62 8.94 -29.33
CA CYS A 291 19.70 8.27 -28.61
C CYS A 291 19.15 7.32 -27.55
N GLY A 292 19.78 6.15 -27.40
CA GLY A 292 19.73 5.31 -26.22
C GLY A 292 20.96 5.54 -25.33
N PHE A 293 21.21 4.67 -24.35
CA PHE A 293 22.42 4.80 -23.52
C PHE A 293 23.71 4.52 -24.30
N ARG A 294 23.69 3.58 -25.25
CA ARG A 294 24.86 3.09 -26.03
C ARG A 294 24.54 2.79 -27.51
N HIS A 295 23.36 3.16 -27.97
CA HIS A 295 22.88 2.93 -29.33
C HIS A 295 22.11 4.15 -29.81
N CYS A 296 22.00 4.32 -31.12
CA CYS A 296 21.52 5.53 -31.76
C CYS A 296 20.69 5.20 -32.99
N PHE A 297 19.75 6.09 -33.31
CA PHE A 297 18.97 6.06 -34.54
C PHE A 297 18.91 7.41 -35.23
N ALA A 298 18.75 7.38 -36.56
CA ALA A 298 18.41 8.52 -37.39
C ALA A 298 17.35 8.13 -38.42
N VAL A 299 16.46 9.07 -38.71
CA VAL A 299 15.33 8.88 -39.61
C VAL A 299 15.56 9.69 -40.89
N VAL A 300 15.47 9.04 -42.04
CA VAL A 300 15.65 9.62 -43.38
C VAL A 300 14.37 9.40 -44.20
N PRO A 301 13.82 10.41 -44.89
CA PRO A 301 12.65 10.21 -45.75
C PRO A 301 12.89 9.17 -46.85
N ALA A 302 11.90 8.32 -47.11
CA ALA A 302 11.96 7.31 -48.16
C ALA A 302 11.64 7.95 -49.53
N GLY A 303 12.37 7.52 -50.57
CA GLY A 303 12.18 7.98 -51.94
C GLY A 303 12.95 9.26 -52.32
N ILE A 304 13.21 9.41 -53.61
CA ILE A 304 14.09 10.46 -54.18
C ILE A 304 13.44 11.85 -54.11
N ASP A 305 12.11 11.92 -54.20
CA ASP A 305 11.38 13.19 -54.41
C ASP A 305 10.97 13.90 -53.11
N GLY A 306 11.17 13.27 -51.94
CA GLY A 306 10.89 13.89 -50.63
C GLY A 306 9.41 14.17 -50.31
N PHE A 307 8.48 13.65 -51.11
CA PHE A 307 7.02 13.77 -50.92
C PHE A 307 6.36 12.53 -50.31
N SER A 308 7.09 11.42 -50.13
CA SER A 308 6.57 10.24 -49.43
C SER A 308 6.39 10.55 -47.93
N PRO A 309 5.30 10.08 -47.28
CA PRO A 309 5.19 10.11 -45.82
C PRO A 309 6.09 9.06 -45.14
N ASN A 310 6.60 8.09 -45.90
CA ASN A 310 7.40 6.99 -45.39
C ASN A 310 8.86 7.39 -45.12
N VAL A 311 9.52 6.62 -44.27
CA VAL A 311 10.92 6.84 -43.86
C VAL A 311 11.71 5.53 -43.77
N ASP A 312 13.03 5.65 -43.93
CA ASP A 312 14.04 4.64 -43.59
C ASP A 312 14.66 4.99 -42.23
N VAL A 313 14.65 4.04 -41.28
CA VAL A 313 15.35 4.18 -39.99
C VAL A 313 16.71 3.51 -40.06
N TYR A 314 17.75 4.26 -39.67
CA TYR A 314 19.12 3.78 -39.56
C TYR A 314 19.49 3.62 -38.08
N GLY A 315 20.02 2.46 -37.68
CA GLY A 315 20.50 2.17 -36.34
C GLY A 315 22.01 1.92 -36.29
N TRP A 316 22.67 2.29 -35.18
CA TRP A 316 24.07 1.97 -34.90
C TRP A 316 24.43 2.03 -33.41
N GLY A 317 25.60 1.50 -33.05
CA GLY A 317 26.08 1.39 -31.68
C GLY A 317 26.03 -0.04 -31.13
N TRP A 318 25.86 -0.17 -29.83
CA TRP A 318 25.80 -1.47 -29.14
C TRP A 318 24.48 -2.19 -29.40
N ASN A 319 24.53 -3.51 -29.61
CA ASN A 319 23.38 -4.33 -30.03
C ASN A 319 23.29 -5.72 -29.38
N GLN A 320 24.01 -5.98 -28.28
CA GLN A 320 24.07 -7.33 -27.66
C GLN A 320 22.69 -7.94 -27.32
N TYR A 321 21.72 -7.11 -26.94
CA TYR A 321 20.35 -7.53 -26.63
C TYR A 321 19.38 -7.38 -27.82
N GLY A 322 19.89 -7.05 -29.01
CA GLY A 322 19.08 -6.78 -30.21
C GLY A 322 18.45 -5.40 -30.25
N GLN A 323 18.88 -4.44 -29.42
CA GLN A 323 18.24 -3.13 -29.30
C GLN A 323 18.26 -2.22 -30.55
N LEU A 324 19.03 -2.57 -31.60
CA LEU A 324 18.96 -1.95 -32.94
C LEU A 324 17.92 -2.61 -33.86
N GLY A 325 17.41 -3.77 -33.48
CA GLY A 325 16.55 -4.61 -34.30
C GLY A 325 17.35 -5.44 -35.30
N GLU A 326 16.66 -5.96 -36.30
CA GLU A 326 17.27 -6.55 -37.48
C GLU A 326 17.87 -5.47 -38.40
N LEU A 327 19.02 -5.74 -39.02
CA LEU A 327 19.76 -4.82 -39.89
C LEU A 327 19.98 -5.45 -41.28
N GLU A 328 19.96 -4.63 -42.35
CA GLU A 328 20.10 -5.11 -43.74
C GLU A 328 21.43 -5.83 -44.06
N LYS A 329 22.49 -5.56 -43.29
CA LYS A 329 23.84 -6.05 -43.54
C LYS A 329 24.50 -6.51 -42.25
N ASP A 330 25.14 -7.67 -42.37
CA ASP A 330 25.69 -8.48 -41.27
C ASP A 330 24.61 -8.97 -40.30
N GLY A 331 24.83 -10.13 -39.67
CA GLY A 331 23.82 -10.86 -38.89
C GLY A 331 23.46 -10.23 -37.54
N SER A 332 23.07 -8.94 -37.54
CA SER A 332 22.87 -8.08 -36.37
C SER A 332 24.02 -8.18 -35.36
N PRO A 333 25.24 -7.78 -35.75
CA PRO A 333 26.42 -7.88 -34.90
C PRO A 333 26.26 -7.10 -33.61
N ASP A 334 26.90 -7.54 -32.53
CA ASP A 334 26.78 -6.95 -31.18
C ASP A 334 27.27 -5.49 -31.09
N VAL A 335 28.03 -5.02 -32.09
CA VAL A 335 28.52 -3.64 -32.24
C VAL A 335 28.42 -3.24 -33.71
N VAL A 336 27.80 -2.09 -33.96
CA VAL A 336 27.57 -1.53 -35.30
C VAL A 336 28.26 -0.15 -35.38
N LEU A 337 29.39 -0.09 -36.10
CA LEU A 337 30.26 1.10 -36.12
C LEU A 337 29.79 2.22 -37.08
N ARG A 338 28.90 1.92 -38.02
CA ARG A 338 28.32 2.87 -38.99
C ARG A 338 26.80 2.68 -39.05
N PRO A 339 26.00 3.73 -39.29
CA PRO A 339 24.55 3.62 -39.49
C PRO A 339 24.17 2.58 -40.56
N VAL A 340 23.42 1.56 -40.18
CA VAL A 340 22.82 0.55 -41.09
C VAL A 340 21.30 0.67 -41.02
N ARG A 341 20.59 0.45 -42.13
CA ARG A 341 19.12 0.45 -42.12
C ARG A 341 18.58 -0.74 -41.34
N CYS A 342 17.58 -0.49 -40.51
CA CYS A 342 16.84 -1.52 -39.80
C CYS A 342 15.82 -2.16 -40.76
N SER A 343 15.94 -3.45 -41.07
CA SER A 343 15.15 -4.12 -42.14
C SER A 343 13.64 -3.95 -41.97
N ALA A 344 13.15 -4.04 -40.74
CA ALA A 344 11.75 -3.90 -40.38
C ALA A 344 11.23 -2.44 -40.38
N LEU A 345 12.09 -1.45 -40.65
CA LEU A 345 11.79 -0.01 -40.61
C LEU A 345 12.28 0.70 -41.89
N ILE A 346 12.10 0.06 -43.04
CA ILE A 346 12.38 0.60 -44.39
C ILE A 346 11.06 0.93 -45.06
N ASP A 347 10.95 2.12 -45.66
CA ASP A 347 9.74 2.61 -46.32
C ASP A 347 8.47 2.51 -45.45
N VAL A 348 8.58 2.85 -44.16
CA VAL A 348 7.48 2.78 -43.18
C VAL A 348 6.97 4.16 -42.76
N ASN A 349 5.68 4.27 -42.39
CA ASN A 349 5.14 5.49 -41.79
C ASN A 349 5.44 5.50 -40.27
N LEU A 350 6.62 6.01 -39.91
CA LEU A 350 7.06 6.19 -38.52
C LEU A 350 6.50 7.49 -37.94
N THR A 351 5.78 7.41 -36.82
CA THR A 351 5.26 8.59 -36.11
C THR A 351 6.08 8.96 -34.88
N LEU A 352 6.62 7.96 -34.16
CA LEU A 352 7.40 8.17 -32.93
C LEU A 352 8.54 7.14 -32.82
N LEU A 353 9.65 7.54 -32.17
CA LEU A 353 10.82 6.68 -31.92
C LEU A 353 11.52 7.12 -30.62
N ALA A 354 11.70 6.19 -29.68
CA ALA A 354 12.43 6.41 -28.43
C ALA A 354 13.40 5.25 -28.14
N ALA A 355 14.57 5.58 -27.59
CA ALA A 355 15.61 4.61 -27.27
C ALA A 355 16.05 4.74 -25.80
N GLY A 356 16.01 3.61 -25.08
CA GLY A 356 16.23 3.51 -23.64
C GLY A 356 17.62 3.08 -23.24
N GLY A 357 17.71 2.38 -22.10
CA GLY A 357 18.95 1.79 -21.60
C GLY A 357 19.48 0.69 -22.49
N ARG A 358 18.62 -0.30 -22.82
CA ARG A 358 18.97 -1.50 -23.62
C ARG A 358 17.80 -1.97 -24.51
N HIS A 359 16.85 -1.09 -24.77
CA HIS A 359 15.62 -1.37 -25.50
C HIS A 359 15.20 -0.13 -26.30
N SER A 360 14.25 -0.31 -27.21
CA SER A 360 13.77 0.71 -28.14
C SER A 360 12.25 0.54 -28.36
N LEU A 361 11.57 1.67 -28.57
CA LEU A 361 10.14 1.75 -28.89
C LEU A 361 9.93 2.57 -30.15
N ALA A 362 9.05 2.12 -31.04
CA ALA A 362 8.63 2.88 -32.21
C ALA A 362 7.12 2.76 -32.45
N CYS A 363 6.51 3.83 -32.93
CA CYS A 363 5.15 3.82 -33.44
C CYS A 363 5.20 3.85 -34.97
N VAL A 364 4.72 2.78 -35.60
CA VAL A 364 4.85 2.49 -37.03
C VAL A 364 3.48 2.12 -37.58
N ASN A 365 3.04 2.80 -38.64
CA ASN A 365 1.74 2.58 -39.29
C ASN A 365 0.51 2.65 -38.34
N GLY A 366 0.65 3.34 -37.19
CA GLY A 366 -0.38 3.46 -36.16
C GLY A 366 -0.26 2.48 -34.98
N ASP A 367 0.64 1.51 -35.05
CA ASP A 367 0.88 0.52 -33.99
C ASP A 367 2.20 0.74 -33.26
N THR A 368 2.27 0.33 -31.99
CA THR A 368 3.47 0.49 -31.15
C THR A 368 4.24 -0.82 -31.02
N PHE A 369 5.52 -0.80 -31.35
CA PHE A 369 6.44 -1.94 -31.31
C PHE A 369 7.57 -1.71 -30.32
N ALA A 370 8.03 -2.79 -29.69
CA ALA A 370 9.15 -2.83 -28.76
C ALA A 370 10.16 -3.89 -29.16
N TRP A 371 11.45 -3.60 -28.94
CA TRP A 371 12.54 -4.57 -29.15
C TRP A 371 13.77 -4.24 -28.29
N GLY A 372 14.69 -5.19 -28.16
CA GLY A 372 15.87 -5.16 -27.31
C GLY A 372 15.74 -6.03 -26.05
N ARG A 373 16.37 -5.61 -24.96
CA ARG A 373 16.27 -6.28 -23.66
C ARG A 373 14.85 -6.18 -23.09
N GLY A 374 14.33 -7.28 -22.54
CA GLY A 374 13.03 -7.31 -21.85
C GLY A 374 13.04 -7.96 -20.48
N GLY A 375 14.22 -8.27 -19.93
CA GLY A 375 14.37 -9.02 -18.67
C GLY A 375 13.74 -8.38 -17.43
N ASP A 376 13.50 -7.06 -17.42
CA ASP A 376 12.78 -6.37 -16.34
C ASP A 376 11.33 -5.98 -16.77
N GLY A 377 10.85 -6.52 -17.89
CA GLY A 377 9.54 -6.22 -18.49
C GLY A 377 9.50 -4.93 -19.31
N GLU A 378 10.65 -4.28 -19.59
CA GLU A 378 10.71 -2.94 -20.18
C GLU A 378 10.12 -2.82 -21.61
N LEU A 379 9.93 -3.97 -22.29
CA LEU A 379 9.27 -4.05 -23.59
C LEU A 379 7.73 -3.96 -23.52
N GLY A 380 7.10 -4.33 -22.40
CA GLY A 380 5.63 -4.25 -22.23
C GLY A 380 4.82 -5.29 -23.02
N THR A 381 5.48 -6.25 -23.66
CA THR A 381 4.87 -7.31 -24.49
C THR A 381 4.10 -8.36 -23.68
N GLY A 382 4.21 -8.36 -22.35
CA GLY A 382 3.70 -9.41 -21.48
C GLY A 382 4.66 -10.59 -21.31
N THR A 383 5.90 -10.46 -21.76
CA THR A 383 6.99 -11.43 -21.57
C THR A 383 8.20 -10.74 -20.92
N VAL A 384 9.16 -11.55 -20.42
CA VAL A 384 10.46 -11.08 -19.90
C VAL A 384 11.63 -11.55 -20.77
N SER A 385 11.35 -11.93 -22.02
CA SER A 385 12.33 -12.31 -23.03
C SER A 385 13.01 -11.08 -23.64
N ASN A 386 14.22 -11.26 -24.18
CA ASN A 386 14.85 -10.25 -25.04
C ASN A 386 14.38 -10.50 -26.47
N GLU A 387 13.86 -9.46 -27.13
CA GLU A 387 13.28 -9.56 -28.47
C GLU A 387 14.19 -8.85 -29.47
N ARG A 388 14.79 -9.60 -30.42
CA ARG A 388 15.58 -8.99 -31.51
C ARG A 388 14.70 -8.44 -32.64
N HIS A 389 13.46 -8.92 -32.72
CA HIS A 389 12.46 -8.53 -33.72
C HIS A 389 11.54 -7.45 -33.15
N LEU A 390 10.86 -6.69 -34.02
CA LEU A 390 9.87 -5.70 -33.60
C LEU A 390 8.61 -6.41 -33.12
N THR A 391 8.42 -6.47 -31.80
CA THR A 391 7.27 -7.15 -31.18
C THR A 391 6.18 -6.13 -30.85
N SER A 392 4.97 -6.36 -31.35
CA SER A 392 3.83 -5.46 -31.13
C SER A 392 3.39 -5.47 -29.67
N ILE A 393 3.20 -4.28 -29.08
CA ILE A 393 2.60 -4.14 -27.76
C ILE A 393 1.08 -4.20 -27.92
N ALA A 394 0.52 -5.42 -27.84
CA ALA A 394 -0.91 -5.68 -28.13
C ALA A 394 -1.90 -4.78 -27.36
N MET A 395 -1.56 -4.29 -26.16
CA MET A 395 -2.44 -3.40 -25.38
C MET A 395 -2.49 -1.95 -25.92
N LEU A 396 -1.53 -1.57 -26.78
CA LEU A 396 -1.43 -0.27 -27.44
C LEU A 396 -1.94 -0.30 -28.90
N HIS A 397 -2.34 -1.47 -29.41
CA HIS A 397 -2.86 -1.63 -30.76
C HIS A 397 -4.05 -0.68 -31.00
N GLN A 398 -4.07 -0.02 -32.17
CA GLN A 398 -5.10 0.96 -32.59
C GLN A 398 -5.24 2.21 -31.69
N ARG A 399 -4.30 2.48 -30.77
CA ARG A 399 -4.31 3.72 -29.96
C ARG A 399 -3.36 4.75 -30.55
N SER A 400 -3.87 5.96 -30.81
CA SER A 400 -3.09 7.08 -31.34
C SER A 400 -2.11 7.63 -30.29
N MET A 401 -0.89 7.11 -30.26
CA MET A 401 0.17 7.58 -29.37
C MET A 401 0.60 9.02 -29.72
N HIS A 402 0.65 9.88 -28.70
CA HIS A 402 1.18 11.24 -28.79
C HIS A 402 2.69 11.29 -28.47
N GLN A 403 3.16 10.47 -27.52
CA GLN A 403 4.59 10.33 -27.21
C GLN A 403 4.91 8.95 -26.64
N VAL A 404 6.13 8.46 -26.90
CA VAL A 404 6.75 7.35 -26.15
C VAL A 404 8.07 7.83 -25.53
N ALA A 405 8.42 7.29 -24.36
CA ALA A 405 9.63 7.60 -23.62
C ALA A 405 10.24 6.31 -23.03
N CYS A 406 11.57 6.22 -23.00
CA CYS A 406 12.29 5.04 -22.53
C CYS A 406 13.33 5.43 -21.48
N GLY A 407 13.25 4.85 -20.29
CA GLY A 407 14.26 4.98 -19.23
C GLY A 407 15.36 3.93 -19.35
N TRP A 408 16.05 3.65 -18.25
CA TRP A 408 17.09 2.59 -18.21
C TRP A 408 16.51 1.17 -18.36
N ALA A 409 15.42 0.87 -17.62
CA ALA A 409 14.76 -0.43 -17.54
C ALA A 409 13.24 -0.28 -17.30
N HIS A 410 12.68 0.84 -17.74
CA HIS A 410 11.25 1.11 -17.74
C HIS A 410 10.90 1.96 -18.96
N SER A 411 9.61 2.03 -19.28
CA SER A 411 9.06 2.66 -20.46
C SER A 411 7.77 3.38 -20.09
N ALA A 412 7.46 4.44 -20.84
CA ALA A 412 6.21 5.15 -20.72
C ALA A 412 5.65 5.54 -22.09
N ALA A 413 4.33 5.62 -22.18
CA ALA A 413 3.62 6.14 -23.35
C ALA A 413 2.52 7.12 -22.92
N LEU A 414 2.25 8.05 -23.82
CA LEU A 414 1.24 9.10 -23.69
C LEU A 414 0.34 8.99 -24.92
N TYR A 415 -0.95 8.80 -24.71
CA TYR A 415 -1.96 8.92 -25.77
C TYR A 415 -3.05 9.91 -25.38
N LEU A 416 -3.66 10.53 -26.38
CA LEU A 416 -4.77 11.45 -26.20
C LEU A 416 -6.07 10.73 -26.49
N GLN A 417 -7.10 11.04 -25.71
CA GLN A 417 -8.45 10.51 -25.87
C GLN A 417 -9.42 11.68 -26.08
N ASP A 418 -10.19 11.61 -27.16
CA ASP A 418 -11.23 12.60 -27.43
C ASP A 418 -12.38 12.40 -26.44
N THR A 419 -12.73 13.48 -25.73
CA THR A 419 -13.82 13.49 -24.75
C THR A 419 -15.20 13.21 -25.36
N ALA A 420 -15.32 13.36 -26.68
CA ALA A 420 -16.52 13.02 -27.46
C ALA A 420 -16.67 11.52 -27.79
N GLU A 421 -15.58 10.74 -27.71
CA GLU A 421 -15.59 9.27 -27.91
C GLU A 421 -15.37 8.49 -26.60
N VAL A 422 -15.74 9.09 -25.47
CA VAL A 422 -16.28 8.27 -24.38
C VAL A 422 -17.67 7.82 -24.84
N PRO A 423 -17.92 6.52 -25.11
CA PRO A 423 -19.27 6.10 -25.41
C PRO A 423 -20.11 6.38 -24.18
N SER A 424 -21.11 7.25 -24.28
CA SER A 424 -22.14 7.41 -23.24
C SER A 424 -22.94 6.10 -23.04
N HIS A 425 -22.86 5.19 -24.01
CA HIS A 425 -23.32 3.79 -23.95
C HIS A 425 -22.32 2.82 -23.29
N ALA A 426 -21.13 3.30 -22.95
CA ALA A 426 -20.20 2.70 -22.00
C ALA A 426 -20.14 3.54 -20.71
N MET A 427 -21.32 4.00 -20.24
CA MET A 427 -21.67 3.62 -18.88
C MET A 427 -21.45 2.11 -18.76
N LEU A 428 -20.24 1.70 -18.34
CA LEU A 428 -20.10 0.44 -17.63
C LEU A 428 -21.13 0.53 -16.50
N SER A 429 -22.17 -0.29 -16.62
CA SER A 429 -23.16 -0.51 -15.59
C SER A 429 -22.44 -0.51 -14.24
N ALA A 430 -22.75 0.46 -13.38
CA ALA A 430 -22.19 0.59 -12.03
C ALA A 430 -22.77 -0.48 -11.10
N SER A 431 -22.75 -1.72 -11.58
CA SER A 431 -23.02 -2.96 -10.87
C SER A 431 -21.71 -3.43 -10.25
N SER A 432 -21.44 -2.90 -9.05
CA SER A 432 -20.50 -3.48 -8.08
C SER A 432 -20.82 -4.94 -7.71
N TRP A 433 -21.94 -5.45 -8.22
CA TRP A 433 -22.48 -6.80 -8.13
C TRP A 433 -21.94 -7.76 -9.21
N THR A 434 -21.01 -7.32 -10.06
CA THR A 434 -20.31 -8.20 -11.01
C THR A 434 -19.34 -9.11 -10.25
N LEU A 435 -19.74 -10.37 -10.03
CA LEU A 435 -18.90 -11.38 -9.36
C LEU A 435 -17.56 -11.56 -10.07
N THR A 436 -16.48 -11.52 -9.28
CA THR A 436 -15.15 -11.94 -9.69
C THR A 436 -14.80 -13.31 -9.11
N SER A 437 -13.66 -13.90 -9.52
CA SER A 437 -13.11 -15.08 -8.82
C SER A 437 -12.74 -14.77 -7.37
N GLY A 438 -12.28 -13.55 -7.08
CA GLY A 438 -11.95 -13.11 -5.71
C GLY A 438 -13.18 -13.02 -4.80
N ASP A 439 -14.34 -12.66 -5.35
CA ASP A 439 -15.60 -12.65 -4.58
C ASP A 439 -16.01 -14.05 -4.11
N TRP A 440 -15.71 -15.12 -4.88
CA TRP A 440 -15.99 -16.50 -4.47
C TRP A 440 -15.09 -16.98 -3.33
N ASP A 441 -13.79 -16.68 -3.39
CA ASP A 441 -12.83 -17.00 -2.33
C ASP A 441 -13.17 -16.24 -1.03
N ALA A 442 -13.47 -14.95 -1.15
CA ALA A 442 -13.89 -14.08 -0.05
C ALA A 442 -15.22 -14.51 0.59
N PHE A 443 -16.24 -14.76 -0.24
CA PHE A 443 -17.54 -15.30 0.20
C PHE A 443 -17.36 -16.59 0.96
N SER A 444 -16.51 -17.51 0.47
CA SER A 444 -16.32 -18.81 1.11
C SER A 444 -15.64 -18.66 2.47
N GLY A 445 -14.57 -17.86 2.59
CA GLY A 445 -13.93 -17.59 3.88
C GLY A 445 -14.90 -16.94 4.89
N MET A 446 -15.72 -16.00 4.42
CA MET A 446 -16.70 -15.32 5.26
C MET A 446 -17.86 -16.23 5.68
N LEU A 447 -18.37 -17.07 4.77
CA LEU A 447 -19.43 -18.03 5.06
C LEU A 447 -18.99 -19.02 6.14
N VAL A 448 -17.74 -19.50 6.07
CA VAL A 448 -17.15 -20.38 7.09
C VAL A 448 -17.11 -19.70 8.45
N GLN A 449 -16.65 -18.45 8.52
CA GLN A 449 -16.67 -17.66 9.76
C GLN A 449 -18.10 -17.50 10.31
N SER A 450 -19.05 -17.11 9.47
CA SER A 450 -20.45 -16.90 9.88
C SER A 450 -21.14 -18.20 10.33
N ILE A 451 -20.93 -19.33 9.65
CA ILE A 451 -21.47 -20.63 10.06
C ILE A 451 -20.91 -21.01 11.43
N LEU A 452 -19.58 -21.02 11.56
CA LEU A 452 -18.93 -21.44 12.79
C LEU A 452 -19.28 -20.52 13.98
N GLN A 453 -19.52 -19.22 13.73
CA GLN A 453 -20.03 -18.31 14.75
C GLN A 453 -21.41 -18.72 15.29
N LEU A 454 -22.32 -19.19 14.43
CA LEU A 454 -23.62 -19.72 14.85
C LEU A 454 -23.48 -21.05 15.59
N MET A 455 -22.50 -21.90 15.23
CA MET A 455 -22.18 -23.14 15.94
C MET A 455 -21.69 -22.86 17.38
N ILE A 456 -20.81 -21.86 17.56
CA ILE A 456 -20.36 -21.44 18.89
C ILE A 456 -21.53 -20.97 19.76
N ILE A 457 -22.43 -20.15 19.21
CA ILE A 457 -23.63 -19.67 19.92
C ILE A 457 -24.53 -20.84 20.35
N TYR A 458 -24.73 -21.83 19.47
CA TYR A 458 -25.52 -23.02 19.76
C TYR A 458 -24.93 -23.88 20.90
N GLN A 459 -23.60 -23.94 21.04
CA GLN A 459 -22.95 -24.70 22.11
C GLN A 459 -22.87 -23.91 23.42
N VAL A 460 -22.42 -22.66 23.38
CA VAL A 460 -22.11 -21.85 24.58
C VAL A 460 -23.37 -21.51 25.39
N LEU A 461 -24.47 -21.14 24.73
CA LEU A 461 -25.68 -20.68 25.44
C LEU A 461 -26.39 -21.79 26.25
N PRO A 462 -26.64 -23.00 25.71
CA PRO A 462 -27.17 -24.10 26.53
C PRO A 462 -26.18 -24.58 27.59
N ALA A 463 -24.90 -24.73 27.25
CA ALA A 463 -23.90 -25.33 28.14
C ALA A 463 -23.54 -24.45 29.35
N HIS A 464 -23.48 -23.13 29.17
CA HIS A 464 -23.01 -22.21 30.23
C HIS A 464 -24.07 -21.23 30.76
N CYS A 465 -25.12 -20.93 29.98
CA CYS A 465 -26.18 -20.00 30.36
C CYS A 465 -27.53 -20.70 30.65
N GLY A 466 -27.60 -22.03 30.50
CA GLY A 466 -28.81 -22.81 30.75
C GLY A 466 -29.98 -22.54 29.80
N LEU A 467 -29.74 -21.88 28.65
CA LEU A 467 -30.82 -21.57 27.71
C LEU A 467 -31.35 -22.85 27.02
N PRO A 468 -32.67 -23.06 26.97
CA PRO A 468 -33.26 -24.15 26.20
C PRO A 468 -32.84 -24.13 24.73
N VAL A 469 -32.42 -25.29 24.20
CA VAL A 469 -31.98 -25.44 22.79
C VAL A 469 -33.05 -24.97 21.81
N GLU A 470 -34.33 -25.14 22.13
CA GLU A 470 -35.47 -24.62 21.35
C GLU A 470 -35.45 -23.08 21.25
N ILE A 471 -35.20 -22.35 22.34
CA ILE A 471 -35.13 -20.88 22.32
C ILE A 471 -33.88 -20.43 21.55
N VAL A 472 -32.74 -21.10 21.73
CA VAL A 472 -31.49 -20.77 21.02
C VAL A 472 -31.67 -20.93 19.50
N THR A 473 -32.31 -22.02 19.07
CA THR A 473 -32.53 -22.32 17.64
C THR A 473 -33.65 -21.51 17.00
N THR A 474 -34.75 -21.23 17.72
CA THR A 474 -35.92 -20.52 17.15
C THR A 474 -35.93 -19.01 17.36
N ARG A 475 -35.10 -18.47 18.26
CA ARG A 475 -35.01 -17.03 18.55
C ARG A 475 -33.61 -16.47 18.28
N ILE A 476 -32.62 -16.95 19.01
CA ILE A 476 -31.31 -16.27 19.10
C ILE A 476 -30.46 -16.47 17.84
N ILE A 477 -30.38 -17.69 17.32
CA ILE A 477 -29.63 -17.99 16.08
C ILE A 477 -30.21 -17.26 14.86
N PRO A 478 -31.55 -17.29 14.61
CA PRO A 478 -32.16 -16.45 13.58
C PRO A 478 -31.87 -14.96 13.77
N ALA A 479 -31.98 -14.44 15.00
CA ALA A 479 -31.68 -13.03 15.29
C ALA A 479 -30.22 -12.68 14.98
N ALA A 480 -29.25 -13.49 15.40
CA ALA A 480 -27.82 -13.30 15.11
C ALA A 480 -27.51 -13.35 13.59
N ALA A 481 -28.18 -14.24 12.86
CA ALA A 481 -28.05 -14.36 11.41
C ALA A 481 -28.70 -13.16 10.67
N PHE A 482 -29.88 -12.70 11.08
CA PHE A 482 -30.49 -11.46 10.57
C PHE A 482 -29.64 -10.22 10.90
N THR A 483 -29.04 -10.17 12.09
CA THR A 483 -28.11 -9.10 12.48
C THR A 483 -26.91 -9.05 11.51
N THR A 484 -26.29 -10.21 11.28
CA THR A 484 -25.17 -10.37 10.32
C THR A 484 -25.59 -9.99 8.89
N THR A 485 -26.82 -10.31 8.49
CA THR A 485 -27.38 -9.89 7.18
C THR A 485 -27.51 -8.38 7.08
N MET A 486 -28.05 -7.72 8.10
CA MET A 486 -28.23 -6.25 8.11
C MET A 486 -26.89 -5.52 7.98
N GLY A 487 -25.86 -5.96 8.73
CA GLY A 487 -24.50 -5.40 8.64
C GLY A 487 -23.86 -5.57 7.27
N ASN A 488 -23.91 -6.79 6.71
CA ASN A 488 -23.37 -7.05 5.37
C ASN A 488 -24.10 -6.28 4.27
N CYS A 489 -25.41 -6.08 4.38
CA CYS A 489 -26.16 -5.18 3.50
C CYS A 489 -25.73 -3.71 3.66
N TYR A 490 -25.49 -3.25 4.89
CA TYR A 490 -25.02 -1.88 5.17
C TYR A 490 -23.64 -1.63 4.55
N PHE A 491 -22.64 -2.49 4.79
CA PHE A 491 -21.31 -2.30 4.23
C PHE A 491 -21.21 -2.61 2.74
N ALA A 492 -22.03 -3.50 2.17
CA ALA A 492 -22.15 -3.65 0.72
C ALA A 492 -22.69 -2.37 0.06
N PHE A 493 -23.64 -1.68 0.71
CA PHE A 493 -24.14 -0.40 0.23
C PHE A 493 -23.10 0.74 0.41
N ALA A 494 -22.39 0.78 1.54
CA ALA A 494 -21.33 1.75 1.77
C ALA A 494 -20.19 1.58 0.74
N GLY A 495 -19.77 0.34 0.47
CA GLY A 495 -18.77 0.02 -0.54
C GLY A 495 -19.23 0.27 -1.97
N TRP A 496 -20.51 0.04 -2.31
CA TRP A 496 -21.08 0.46 -3.60
C TRP A 496 -21.09 1.99 -3.75
N ARG A 497 -21.45 2.71 -2.69
CA ARG A 497 -21.43 4.17 -2.68
C ARG A 497 -20.01 4.70 -2.88
N LEU A 498 -19.03 4.16 -2.17
CA LEU A 498 -17.61 4.50 -2.35
C LEU A 498 -17.13 4.21 -3.79
N ALA A 499 -17.46 3.03 -4.32
CA ALA A 499 -17.18 2.64 -5.71
C ALA A 499 -17.77 3.64 -6.73
N ARG A 500 -19.01 4.07 -6.50
CA ARG A 500 -19.72 5.04 -7.34
C ARG A 500 -19.13 6.45 -7.24
N ASP A 501 -18.86 6.91 -6.02
CA ASP A 501 -18.39 8.26 -5.73
C ASP A 501 -16.93 8.45 -6.23
N GLU A 502 -16.08 7.42 -6.10
CA GLU A 502 -14.70 7.41 -6.64
C GLU A 502 -14.59 6.89 -8.09
N ARG A 503 -15.70 6.49 -8.73
CA ARG A 503 -15.75 5.89 -10.08
C ARG A 503 -14.82 4.68 -10.28
N ARG A 504 -14.71 3.84 -9.25
CA ARG A 504 -13.80 2.68 -9.18
C ARG A 504 -14.58 1.37 -9.11
N ASN A 505 -14.10 0.36 -9.83
CA ASN A 505 -14.71 -0.99 -9.85
C ASN A 505 -13.96 -2.02 -8.99
N ASP A 506 -12.89 -1.62 -8.30
CA ASP A 506 -12.04 -2.50 -7.50
C ASP A 506 -12.33 -2.45 -5.98
N VAL A 507 -13.25 -1.57 -5.53
CA VAL A 507 -13.56 -1.38 -4.10
C VAL A 507 -14.06 -2.67 -3.47
N THR A 508 -13.39 -3.09 -2.40
CA THR A 508 -13.80 -4.25 -1.59
C THR A 508 -14.76 -3.80 -0.50
N GLY A 509 -15.81 -4.58 -0.25
CA GLY A 509 -16.73 -4.34 0.86
C GLY A 509 -16.10 -4.71 2.21
N LEU A 510 -16.45 -3.99 3.28
CA LEU A 510 -16.03 -4.36 4.64
C LEU A 510 -16.90 -5.50 5.19
N PRO A 511 -16.32 -6.61 5.68
CA PRO A 511 -17.09 -7.70 6.26
C PRO A 511 -17.55 -7.37 7.68
N GLU A 512 -18.83 -7.59 7.97
CA GLU A 512 -19.44 -7.38 9.29
C GLU A 512 -20.20 -8.63 9.75
N GLY A 513 -20.27 -8.83 11.07
CA GLY A 513 -21.16 -9.82 11.67
C GLY A 513 -21.01 -9.85 13.18
N VAL A 514 -21.56 -10.89 13.80
CA VAL A 514 -21.46 -11.10 15.26
C VAL A 514 -20.00 -11.34 15.64
N ASN A 515 -19.46 -10.50 16.52
CA ASN A 515 -18.05 -10.52 16.88
C ASN A 515 -17.73 -11.70 17.82
N THR A 516 -16.90 -12.64 17.37
CA THR A 516 -16.54 -13.87 18.11
C THR A 516 -16.00 -13.60 19.51
N VAL A 517 -15.17 -12.57 19.66
CA VAL A 517 -14.60 -12.17 20.96
C VAL A 517 -15.70 -11.67 21.90
N LEU A 518 -16.65 -10.89 21.37
CA LEU A 518 -17.80 -10.42 22.15
C LEU A 518 -18.74 -11.57 22.53
N VAL A 519 -18.91 -12.59 21.69
CA VAL A 519 -19.74 -13.77 22.03
C VAL A 519 -19.18 -14.51 23.25
N PHE A 520 -17.87 -14.74 23.33
CA PHE A 520 -17.28 -15.36 24.51
C PHE A 520 -17.33 -14.45 25.73
N ALA A 521 -17.00 -13.17 25.61
CA ALA A 521 -17.07 -12.24 26.74
C ALA A 521 -18.50 -12.07 27.29
N TYR A 522 -19.51 -12.05 26.42
CA TYR A 522 -20.90 -11.88 26.83
C TYR A 522 -21.47 -13.20 27.36
N GLY A 523 -21.26 -14.30 26.63
CA GLY A 523 -21.72 -15.62 27.04
C GLY A 523 -21.11 -16.06 28.36
N LEU A 524 -19.78 -15.95 28.51
CA LEU A 524 -19.05 -16.50 29.67
C LEU A 524 -18.80 -15.52 30.80
N SER A 525 -18.80 -14.21 30.56
CA SER A 525 -18.49 -13.20 31.59
C SER A 525 -19.67 -12.27 31.96
N ILE A 526 -20.80 -12.35 31.26
CA ILE A 526 -22.03 -11.61 31.61
C ILE A 526 -23.20 -12.58 31.82
N MET A 527 -23.54 -13.38 30.81
CA MET A 527 -24.71 -14.26 30.83
C MET A 527 -24.54 -15.48 31.74
N ALA A 528 -23.41 -16.20 31.64
CA ALA A 528 -23.15 -17.37 32.49
C ALA A 528 -23.03 -17.03 33.99
N PRO A 529 -22.36 -15.94 34.41
CA PRO A 529 -22.38 -15.52 35.82
C PRO A 529 -23.77 -15.13 36.32
N GLU A 530 -24.59 -14.42 35.53
CA GLU A 530 -25.97 -14.10 35.93
C GLU A 530 -26.83 -15.37 35.99
N TYR A 531 -26.64 -16.34 35.10
CA TYR A 531 -27.27 -17.65 35.19
C TYR A 531 -26.86 -18.41 36.45
N GLN A 532 -25.55 -18.47 36.77
CA GLN A 532 -25.05 -19.11 37.98
C GLN A 532 -25.64 -18.47 39.25
N ALA A 533 -25.73 -17.14 39.30
CA ALA A 533 -26.26 -16.39 40.43
C ALA A 533 -27.79 -16.49 40.60
N THR A 534 -28.56 -16.54 39.50
CA THR A 534 -30.04 -16.47 39.53
C THR A 534 -30.73 -17.80 39.26
N GLN A 535 -30.03 -18.78 38.67
CA GLN A 535 -30.56 -20.01 38.09
C GLN A 535 -31.67 -19.79 37.04
N SER A 536 -31.76 -18.58 36.46
CA SER A 536 -32.76 -18.18 35.47
C SER A 536 -32.11 -17.89 34.12
N PHE A 537 -32.46 -18.66 33.10
CA PHE A 537 -32.00 -18.41 31.73
C PHE A 537 -32.59 -17.10 31.16
N GLU A 538 -33.78 -16.68 31.63
CA GLU A 538 -34.39 -15.41 31.23
C GLU A 538 -33.58 -14.22 31.73
N ALA A 539 -33.15 -14.25 33.00
CA ALA A 539 -32.30 -13.19 33.58
C ALA A 539 -30.94 -13.10 32.88
N ALA A 540 -30.35 -14.25 32.52
CA ALA A 540 -29.13 -14.31 31.73
C ALA A 540 -29.31 -13.71 30.32
N TRP A 541 -30.42 -14.02 29.65
CA TRP A 541 -30.74 -13.45 28.33
C TRP A 541 -31.01 -11.94 28.40
N GLU A 542 -31.75 -11.49 29.40
CA GLU A 542 -31.98 -10.06 29.69
C GLU A 542 -30.66 -9.30 29.94
N ALA A 543 -29.73 -9.87 30.72
CA ALA A 543 -28.41 -9.27 30.98
C ALA A 543 -27.57 -9.15 29.68
N GLY A 544 -27.60 -10.16 28.81
CA GLY A 544 -26.95 -10.12 27.50
C GLY A 544 -27.53 -9.05 26.57
N LEU A 545 -28.86 -8.96 26.48
CA LEU A 545 -29.55 -7.94 25.68
C LEU A 545 -29.27 -6.51 26.19
N PHE A 546 -29.28 -6.30 27.51
CA PHE A 546 -28.88 -5.04 28.12
C PHE A 546 -27.45 -4.66 27.71
N ALA A 547 -26.50 -5.61 27.80
CA ALA A 547 -25.11 -5.38 27.47
C ALA A 547 -24.90 -5.01 26.00
N ALA A 548 -25.64 -5.64 25.07
CA ALA A 548 -25.54 -5.36 23.64
C ALA A 548 -26.08 -3.97 23.30
N ILE A 549 -27.25 -3.60 23.84
CA ILE A 549 -27.85 -2.27 23.62
C ILE A 549 -26.96 -1.18 24.22
N TRP A 550 -26.50 -1.34 25.47
CA TRP A 550 -25.62 -0.36 26.10
C TRP A 550 -24.27 -0.24 25.39
N THR A 551 -23.75 -1.32 24.81
CA THR A 551 -22.52 -1.25 24.02
C THR A 551 -22.68 -0.38 22.80
N ALA A 552 -23.75 -0.56 22.01
CA ALA A 552 -24.03 0.31 20.87
C ALA A 552 -24.27 1.77 21.30
N LEU A 553 -24.99 2.02 22.40
CA LEU A 553 -25.23 3.39 22.89
C LEU A 553 -23.93 4.08 23.36
N LEU A 554 -23.05 3.37 24.06
CA LEU A 554 -21.74 3.89 24.49
C LEU A 554 -20.78 4.06 23.30
N GLN A 555 -20.82 3.15 22.33
CA GLN A 555 -20.09 3.24 21.07
C GLN A 555 -20.49 4.50 20.29
N MET A 556 -21.79 4.80 20.20
CA MET A 556 -22.30 6.06 19.64
C MET A 556 -21.86 7.29 20.45
N ALA A 557 -21.88 7.21 21.80
CA ALA A 557 -21.45 8.31 22.67
C ALA A 557 -19.94 8.63 22.56
N LEU A 558 -19.12 7.65 22.17
CA LEU A 558 -17.68 7.83 21.95
C LEU A 558 -17.33 8.45 20.58
N LEU A 559 -18.24 8.45 19.60
CA LEU A 559 -17.99 8.98 18.25
C LEU A 559 -17.35 10.39 18.22
N PRO A 560 -17.79 11.39 19.01
CA PRO A 560 -17.16 12.71 19.01
C PRO A 560 -15.71 12.71 19.49
N PHE A 561 -15.33 11.71 20.28
CA PHE A 561 -14.01 11.57 20.91
C PHE A 561 -13.06 10.65 20.12
N VAL A 562 -13.52 9.97 19.07
CA VAL A 562 -12.68 9.07 18.23
C VAL A 562 -11.41 9.77 17.73
N SER A 563 -11.53 11.01 17.25
CA SER A 563 -10.38 11.81 16.77
C SER A 563 -9.37 12.15 17.87
N PHE A 564 -9.79 12.17 19.14
CA PHE A 564 -8.91 12.35 20.29
C PHE A 564 -8.26 11.02 20.68
N LEU A 565 -9.04 9.94 20.77
CA LEU A 565 -8.54 8.59 21.10
C LEU A 565 -7.46 8.12 20.12
N GLN A 566 -7.65 8.30 18.81
CA GLN A 566 -6.67 8.00 17.76
C GLN A 566 -5.35 8.78 17.87
N ARG A 567 -5.37 9.98 18.48
CA ARG A 567 -4.18 10.81 18.68
C ARG A 567 -3.49 10.55 20.02
N SER A 568 -4.21 10.01 20.99
CA SER A 568 -3.73 9.79 22.35
C SER A 568 -3.21 8.39 22.61
N ILE A 569 -3.77 7.36 21.96
CA ILE A 569 -3.39 5.95 22.14
C ILE A 569 -2.39 5.55 21.05
N PRO A 570 -1.15 5.12 21.39
CA PRO A 570 -0.21 4.59 20.42
C PRO A 570 -0.73 3.31 19.74
N LYS A 571 -0.50 3.16 18.44
CA LYS A 571 -1.03 2.02 17.67
C LYS A 571 -0.55 0.65 18.19
N ALA A 572 0.70 0.56 18.61
CA ALA A 572 1.23 -0.65 19.23
C ALA A 572 0.50 -1.02 20.54
N ALA A 573 0.07 -0.04 21.34
CA ALA A 573 -0.70 -0.28 22.57
C ALA A 573 -2.13 -0.77 22.27
N LEU A 574 -2.69 -0.32 21.15
CA LEU A 574 -3.97 -0.79 20.62
C LEU A 574 -3.90 -2.26 20.19
N LEU A 575 -2.87 -2.59 19.42
CA LEU A 575 -2.66 -3.94 18.90
C LEU A 575 -2.27 -4.90 20.02
N ALA A 576 -1.64 -4.43 21.10
CA ALA A 576 -1.28 -5.23 22.27
C ALA A 576 -2.48 -5.86 22.99
N SER A 577 -3.55 -5.09 23.25
CA SER A 577 -4.74 -5.60 23.94
C SER A 577 -5.52 -6.58 23.05
N VAL A 578 -5.67 -6.27 21.76
CA VAL A 578 -6.30 -7.15 20.77
C VAL A 578 -5.50 -8.44 20.59
N SER A 579 -4.17 -8.35 20.50
CA SER A 579 -3.24 -9.49 20.44
C SER A 579 -3.30 -10.38 21.68
N GLY A 580 -3.43 -9.78 22.87
CA GLY A 580 -3.61 -10.50 24.13
C GLY A 580 -4.86 -11.37 24.12
N ILE A 581 -6.01 -10.78 23.74
CA ILE A 581 -7.28 -11.53 23.60
C ILE A 581 -7.18 -12.61 22.52
N ALA A 582 -6.62 -12.26 21.35
CA ALA A 582 -6.51 -13.15 20.20
C ALA A 582 -5.63 -14.37 20.51
N LEU A 583 -4.59 -14.22 21.33
CA LEU A 583 -3.79 -15.36 21.76
C LEU A 583 -4.52 -16.18 22.85
N THR A 584 -5.07 -15.56 23.89
CA THR A 584 -5.57 -16.31 25.06
C THR A 584 -6.98 -16.86 24.86
N PHE A 585 -7.95 -16.01 24.56
CA PHE A 585 -9.37 -16.38 24.50
C PHE A 585 -9.78 -16.90 23.13
N LEU A 586 -9.12 -16.47 22.04
CA LEU A 586 -9.36 -17.01 20.70
C LEU A 586 -8.44 -18.21 20.39
N SER A 587 -7.11 -18.07 20.47
CA SER A 587 -6.22 -19.15 19.99
C SER A 587 -6.14 -20.36 20.93
N MET A 588 -5.87 -20.17 22.23
CA MET A 588 -5.55 -21.30 23.12
C MET A 588 -6.71 -22.27 23.35
N GLY A 589 -7.96 -21.78 23.42
CA GLY A 589 -9.14 -22.63 23.58
C GLY A 589 -9.28 -23.64 22.44
N PHE A 590 -9.19 -23.16 21.20
CA PHE A 590 -9.23 -24.02 20.01
C PHE A 590 -7.98 -24.86 19.83
N ALA A 591 -6.80 -24.38 20.28
CA ALA A 591 -5.60 -25.22 20.33
C ALA A 591 -5.79 -26.44 21.24
N PHE A 592 -6.46 -26.31 22.38
CA PHE A 592 -6.77 -27.49 23.21
C PHE A 592 -7.74 -28.45 22.51
N GLU A 593 -8.80 -27.95 21.87
CA GLU A 593 -9.78 -28.78 21.14
C GLU A 593 -9.16 -29.52 19.94
N ILE A 594 -8.25 -28.87 19.20
CA ILE A 594 -7.54 -29.47 18.06
C ILE A 594 -6.65 -30.63 18.51
N TRP A 595 -5.95 -30.50 19.64
CA TRP A 595 -5.08 -31.54 20.19
C TRP A 595 -5.85 -32.63 20.94
N GLU A 596 -7.06 -32.35 21.43
CA GLU A 596 -7.99 -33.36 21.94
C GLU A 596 -8.62 -34.20 20.82
N ASN A 597 -8.86 -33.61 19.64
CA ASN A 597 -9.49 -34.26 18.49
C ASN A 597 -8.56 -34.33 17.26
N PRO A 598 -7.33 -34.88 17.38
CA PRO A 598 -6.27 -34.67 16.40
C PRO A 598 -6.57 -35.24 15.02
N LEU A 599 -7.29 -36.37 14.95
CA LEU A 599 -7.62 -37.02 13.68
C LEU A 599 -8.54 -36.15 12.80
N ILE A 600 -9.52 -35.47 13.40
CA ILE A 600 -10.48 -34.63 12.67
C ILE A 600 -9.88 -33.24 12.42
N ALA A 601 -9.13 -32.69 13.38
CA ALA A 601 -8.76 -31.27 13.39
C ALA A 601 -7.37 -30.95 12.79
N LEU A 602 -6.38 -31.84 12.89
CA LEU A 602 -5.02 -31.55 12.40
C LEU A 602 -4.93 -31.50 10.87
N GLY A 603 -5.71 -32.32 10.16
CA GLY A 603 -5.78 -32.29 8.69
C GLY A 603 -6.26 -30.93 8.15
N PRO A 604 -7.44 -30.44 8.60
CA PRO A 604 -7.92 -29.08 8.34
C PRO A 604 -6.93 -27.99 8.75
N LEU A 605 -6.32 -28.07 9.94
CA LEU A 605 -5.31 -27.09 10.39
C LEU A 605 -4.10 -27.05 9.46
N PHE A 606 -3.54 -28.21 9.09
CA PHE A 606 -2.39 -28.26 8.18
C PHE A 606 -2.73 -27.69 6.80
N LEU A 607 -3.97 -27.93 6.32
CA LEU A 607 -4.46 -27.33 5.07
C LEU A 607 -4.50 -25.79 5.16
N PHE A 608 -4.99 -25.22 6.28
CA PHE A 608 -4.96 -23.78 6.51
C PHE A 608 -3.52 -23.23 6.54
N LEU A 609 -2.60 -23.89 7.27
CA LEU A 609 -1.20 -23.47 7.37
C LEU A 609 -0.49 -23.48 6.01
N VAL A 610 -0.69 -24.50 5.19
CA VAL A 610 -0.11 -24.57 3.84
C VAL A 610 -0.72 -23.52 2.91
N CYS A 611 -2.05 -23.41 2.89
CA CYS A 611 -2.71 -22.57 1.89
C CYS A 611 -2.66 -21.07 2.21
N TYR A 612 -2.84 -20.67 3.48
CA TYR A 612 -2.73 -19.25 3.87
C TYR A 612 -1.31 -18.87 4.29
N GLY A 613 -0.58 -19.76 4.97
CA GLY A 613 0.79 -19.46 5.44
C GLY A 613 1.85 -19.50 4.34
N ALA A 614 1.73 -20.40 3.37
CA ALA A 614 2.64 -20.48 2.21
C ALA A 614 2.01 -19.98 0.90
N GLY A 615 0.79 -19.45 0.92
CA GLY A 615 0.10 -18.90 -0.26
C GLY A 615 -0.30 -19.94 -1.33
N VAL A 616 -0.32 -21.23 -0.97
CA VAL A 616 -0.60 -22.33 -1.91
C VAL A 616 -2.10 -22.46 -2.19
N LYS A 617 -2.51 -22.39 -3.46
CA LYS A 617 -3.92 -22.62 -3.84
C LYS A 617 -4.24 -24.12 -3.93
N LEU A 618 -5.42 -24.51 -3.49
CA LEU A 618 -5.93 -25.88 -3.67
C LEU A 618 -6.20 -26.19 -5.15
N PRO A 619 -6.13 -27.47 -5.56
CA PRO A 619 -6.52 -27.87 -6.90
C PRO A 619 -7.97 -27.50 -7.21
N PHE A 620 -8.27 -27.32 -8.50
CA PHE A 620 -9.57 -26.89 -9.03
C PHE A 620 -10.08 -25.51 -8.56
N HIS A 621 -9.23 -24.68 -7.95
CA HIS A 621 -9.63 -23.41 -7.33
C HIS A 621 -10.66 -23.59 -6.21
N LEU A 622 -10.59 -24.69 -5.45
CA LEU A 622 -11.43 -24.87 -4.28
C LEU A 622 -11.02 -23.88 -3.17
N PRO A 623 -11.94 -23.09 -2.59
CA PRO A 623 -11.60 -22.17 -1.51
C PRO A 623 -11.10 -22.91 -0.27
N THR A 624 -9.98 -22.48 0.30
CA THR A 624 -9.29 -23.19 1.40
C THR A 624 -10.19 -23.54 2.58
N GLY A 625 -10.98 -22.59 3.07
CA GLY A 625 -11.86 -22.80 4.22
C GLY A 625 -13.00 -23.79 3.96
N LEU A 626 -13.45 -23.91 2.70
CA LEU A 626 -14.44 -24.90 2.31
C LEU A 626 -13.78 -26.28 2.13
N GLY A 627 -12.58 -26.33 1.56
CA GLY A 627 -11.78 -27.54 1.45
C GLY A 627 -11.41 -28.16 2.80
N SER A 628 -11.04 -27.34 3.79
CA SER A 628 -10.70 -27.81 5.15
C SER A 628 -11.92 -28.34 5.91
N LEU A 629 -13.07 -27.66 5.80
CA LEU A 629 -14.35 -28.12 6.36
C LEU A 629 -14.81 -29.44 5.75
N LEU A 630 -14.74 -29.57 4.42
CA LEU A 630 -15.06 -30.83 3.74
C LEU A 630 -14.10 -31.95 4.14
N LEU A 631 -12.81 -31.67 4.29
CA LEU A 631 -11.81 -32.64 4.73
C LEU A 631 -12.08 -33.13 6.15
N GLY A 632 -12.29 -32.22 7.12
CA GLY A 632 -12.59 -32.58 8.51
C GLY A 632 -13.91 -33.35 8.64
N THR A 633 -14.95 -32.88 7.94
CA THR A 633 -16.25 -33.57 7.89
C THR A 633 -16.13 -34.98 7.30
N LEU A 634 -15.42 -35.14 6.17
CA LEU A 634 -15.18 -36.44 5.56
C LEU A 634 -14.46 -37.40 6.51
N ILE A 635 -13.39 -36.94 7.18
CA ILE A 635 -12.66 -37.74 8.16
C ILE A 635 -13.57 -38.15 9.32
N ALA A 636 -14.37 -37.22 9.86
CA ALA A 636 -15.28 -37.50 10.96
C ALA A 636 -16.35 -38.55 10.62
N PHE A 637 -16.94 -38.48 9.42
CA PHE A 637 -17.86 -39.50 8.92
C PHE A 637 -17.18 -40.86 8.69
N VAL A 638 -15.95 -40.88 8.16
CA VAL A 638 -15.16 -42.11 8.00
C VAL A 638 -14.86 -42.75 9.35
N LEU A 639 -14.44 -41.97 10.35
CA LEU A 639 -14.18 -42.48 11.71
C LEU A 639 -15.46 -43.05 12.35
N TYR A 640 -16.59 -42.36 12.20
CA TYR A 640 -17.88 -42.83 12.71
C TYR A 640 -18.32 -44.16 12.07
N TYR A 641 -18.32 -44.24 10.72
CA TYR A 641 -18.75 -45.46 10.02
C TYR A 641 -17.75 -46.63 10.10
N THR A 642 -16.48 -46.36 10.41
CA THR A 642 -15.48 -47.42 10.68
C THR A 642 -15.49 -47.89 12.13
N GLY A 643 -16.27 -47.26 13.01
CA GLY A 643 -16.33 -47.59 14.44
C GLY A 643 -15.11 -47.15 15.24
N ALA A 644 -14.28 -46.25 14.69
CA ALA A 644 -13.17 -45.64 15.41
C ALA A 644 -13.69 -44.66 16.48
N SER A 645 -12.94 -44.48 17.57
CA SER A 645 -13.30 -43.54 18.63
C SER A 645 -13.35 -42.10 18.09
N THR A 646 -14.53 -41.51 18.04
CA THR A 646 -14.78 -40.14 17.60
C THR A 646 -15.80 -39.47 18.50
N ASN A 647 -15.57 -38.20 18.82
CA ASN A 647 -16.52 -37.35 19.56
C ASN A 647 -17.64 -36.79 18.64
N PHE A 648 -17.53 -36.98 17.32
CA PHE A 648 -18.58 -36.60 16.37
C PHE A 648 -19.60 -37.74 16.19
N VAL A 649 -20.86 -37.43 16.47
CA VAL A 649 -22.00 -38.30 16.18
C VAL A 649 -22.88 -37.58 15.14
N PRO A 650 -22.99 -38.10 13.90
CA PRO A 650 -23.83 -37.50 12.88
C PRO A 650 -25.31 -37.67 13.21
N MET A 651 -26.13 -36.75 12.71
CA MET A 651 -27.57 -36.78 12.94
C MET A 651 -28.24 -38.00 12.29
N THR A 652 -28.88 -38.85 13.10
CA THR A 652 -29.48 -40.13 12.66
C THR A 652 -30.96 -40.03 12.26
N GLN A 653 -31.63 -38.93 12.60
CA GLN A 653 -33.04 -38.67 12.25
C GLN A 653 -33.11 -37.62 11.14
N PRO A 654 -34.04 -37.74 10.17
CA PRO A 654 -34.19 -36.75 9.11
C PRO A 654 -34.63 -35.40 9.69
N TYR A 655 -33.83 -34.36 9.46
CA TYR A 655 -34.18 -33.00 9.85
C TYR A 655 -35.25 -32.42 8.91
N VAL A 656 -36.28 -31.79 9.49
CA VAL A 656 -37.29 -31.03 8.74
C VAL A 656 -36.91 -29.56 8.82
N LEU A 657 -36.64 -28.94 7.66
CA LEU A 657 -36.44 -27.50 7.57
C LEU A 657 -37.74 -26.79 7.94
N ASP A 658 -37.66 -25.84 8.87
CA ASP A 658 -38.79 -25.07 9.38
C ASP A 658 -38.66 -23.60 8.94
N LEU A 659 -39.78 -22.97 8.55
CA LEU A 659 -39.75 -21.64 7.96
C LEU A 659 -39.92 -20.56 9.03
N GLN A 660 -38.82 -19.92 9.42
CA GLN A 660 -38.78 -18.97 10.53
C GLN A 660 -38.55 -17.53 10.08
N GLY A 661 -39.42 -16.63 10.53
CA GLY A 661 -39.31 -15.18 10.29
C GLY A 661 -38.58 -14.45 11.43
N PRO A 662 -38.10 -13.23 11.19
CA PRO A 662 -37.55 -12.39 12.25
C PRO A 662 -38.65 -12.08 13.28
N HIS A 663 -38.39 -12.37 14.56
CA HIS A 663 -39.31 -12.13 15.66
C HIS A 663 -38.81 -10.98 16.55
N VAL A 664 -39.67 -10.00 16.81
CA VAL A 664 -39.34 -8.85 17.67
C VAL A 664 -39.99 -9.08 19.04
N ASP A 665 -39.18 -9.16 20.10
CA ASP A 665 -39.66 -9.35 21.48
C ASP A 665 -39.46 -8.08 22.31
N MET A 666 -40.27 -7.05 22.03
CA MET A 666 -40.23 -5.80 22.79
C MET A 666 -40.47 -5.96 24.30
N PRO A 667 -41.34 -6.87 24.79
CA PRO A 667 -41.46 -7.14 26.22
C PRO A 667 -40.15 -7.63 26.87
N LEU A 668 -39.41 -8.54 26.22
CA LEU A 668 -38.11 -8.99 26.70
C LEU A 668 -37.07 -7.85 26.71
N VAL A 669 -37.00 -7.06 25.64
CA VAL A 669 -36.09 -5.89 25.56
C VAL A 669 -36.41 -4.86 26.63
N TRP A 670 -37.70 -4.59 26.89
CA TRP A 670 -38.13 -3.67 27.93
C TRP A 670 -37.77 -4.18 29.33
N ARG A 671 -37.93 -5.49 29.60
CA ARG A 671 -37.47 -6.11 30.85
C ARG A 671 -35.95 -5.99 30.99
N ALA A 672 -35.18 -6.35 29.97
CA ALA A 672 -33.72 -6.22 29.97
C ALA A 672 -33.24 -4.80 30.34
N LEU A 673 -33.88 -3.76 29.83
CA LEU A 673 -33.56 -2.36 30.12
C LEU A 673 -34.01 -1.88 31.52
N THR A 674 -34.97 -2.55 32.15
CA THR A 674 -35.61 -2.12 33.42
C THR A 674 -35.30 -3.00 34.63
N SER A 675 -34.90 -4.26 34.44
CA SER A 675 -34.57 -5.21 35.53
C SER A 675 -33.29 -4.84 36.29
N GLY A 676 -32.43 -4.03 35.67
CA GLY A 676 -31.22 -3.48 36.27
C GLY A 676 -30.06 -4.48 36.44
N ALA A 677 -30.27 -5.76 36.13
CA ALA A 677 -29.28 -6.83 36.28
C ALA A 677 -27.96 -6.51 35.52
N GLY A 678 -28.08 -5.96 34.31
CA GLY A 678 -26.94 -5.64 33.46
C GLY A 678 -25.99 -4.55 33.97
N TRP A 679 -26.43 -3.68 34.91
CA TRP A 679 -25.57 -2.62 35.47
C TRP A 679 -24.35 -3.16 36.24
N LYS A 680 -24.47 -4.35 36.85
CA LYS A 680 -23.38 -5.02 37.58
C LYS A 680 -22.16 -5.27 36.67
N TYR A 681 -22.41 -5.49 35.38
CA TYR A 681 -21.42 -5.90 34.39
C TYR A 681 -20.81 -4.70 33.62
N MET A 682 -21.00 -3.47 34.09
CA MET A 682 -20.48 -2.27 33.41
C MET A 682 -18.93 -2.22 33.34
N SER A 683 -18.24 -2.92 34.26
CA SER A 683 -16.78 -3.18 34.22
C SER A 683 -16.34 -3.99 33.01
N ILE A 684 -17.26 -4.76 32.41
CA ILE A 684 -17.02 -5.63 31.27
C ILE A 684 -17.52 -4.92 30.00
N ILE A 685 -18.74 -4.36 30.05
CA ILE A 685 -19.35 -3.63 28.94
C ILE A 685 -18.45 -2.46 28.49
N MET A 686 -18.02 -1.60 29.41
CA MET A 686 -17.33 -0.34 29.04
C MET A 686 -15.95 -0.55 28.40
N PRO A 687 -15.08 -1.47 28.86
CA PRO A 687 -13.86 -1.83 28.13
C PRO A 687 -14.12 -2.53 26.80
N MET A 688 -15.16 -3.38 26.68
CA MET A 688 -15.48 -4.06 25.42
C MET A 688 -16.00 -3.09 24.35
N VAL A 689 -16.71 -2.03 24.74
CA VAL A 689 -17.04 -0.90 23.84
C VAL A 689 -15.77 -0.27 23.27
N LEU A 690 -14.79 0.03 24.12
CA LEU A 690 -13.52 0.62 23.68
C LEU A 690 -12.78 -0.33 22.72
N VAL A 691 -12.73 -1.62 23.03
CA VAL A 691 -12.12 -2.62 22.13
C VAL A 691 -12.85 -2.70 20.79
N ASN A 692 -14.19 -2.69 20.76
CA ASN A 692 -14.96 -2.77 19.50
C ASN A 692 -14.73 -1.53 18.63
N VAL A 693 -14.86 -0.32 19.22
CA VAL A 693 -14.57 0.97 18.55
C VAL A 693 -13.16 0.99 17.98
N MET A 694 -12.16 0.62 18.78
CA MET A 694 -10.76 0.70 18.38
C MET A 694 -10.37 -0.37 17.36
N SER A 695 -10.98 -1.57 17.42
CA SER A 695 -10.80 -2.62 16.41
C SER A 695 -11.41 -2.20 15.07
N ALA A 696 -12.61 -1.62 15.08
CA ALA A 696 -13.24 -1.07 13.88
C ALA A 696 -12.37 0.04 13.25
N ILE A 697 -11.84 0.95 14.07
CA ILE A 697 -10.89 2.00 13.64
C ILE A 697 -9.66 1.41 12.96
N ALA A 698 -9.01 0.42 13.57
CA ALA A 698 -7.84 -0.25 12.99
C ALA A 698 -8.18 -0.88 11.62
N ASN A 699 -9.37 -1.49 11.51
CA ASN A 699 -9.84 -2.04 10.24
C ASN A 699 -10.04 -0.98 9.17
N PHE A 700 -10.66 0.17 9.46
CA PHE A 700 -10.77 1.27 8.49
C PHE A 700 -9.41 1.85 8.08
N GLU A 701 -8.43 1.91 8.98
CA GLU A 701 -7.06 2.32 8.63
C GLU A 701 -6.37 1.32 7.69
N THR A 702 -6.55 0.02 7.90
CA THR A 702 -5.99 -1.01 6.98
C THR A 702 -6.68 -1.01 5.62
N ALA A 703 -8.00 -0.75 5.57
CA ALA A 703 -8.73 -0.57 4.33
C ALA A 703 -8.25 0.68 3.56
N ALA A 704 -8.09 1.81 4.26
CA ALA A 704 -7.56 3.04 3.68
C ALA A 704 -6.12 2.89 3.16
N ALA A 705 -5.31 2.04 3.78
CA ALA A 705 -3.94 1.75 3.35
C ALA A 705 -3.87 0.96 2.01
N VAL A 706 -4.89 0.17 1.68
CA VAL A 706 -5.03 -0.51 0.38
C VAL A 706 -5.98 0.21 -0.59
N GLY A 707 -6.26 1.49 -0.32
CA GLY A 707 -6.97 2.40 -1.20
C GLY A 707 -8.47 2.53 -0.99
N ASP A 708 -9.10 1.81 -0.05
CA ASP A 708 -10.56 1.85 0.17
C ASP A 708 -10.88 2.65 1.45
N LYS A 709 -11.24 3.94 1.28
CA LYS A 709 -11.41 4.89 2.40
C LYS A 709 -12.86 4.98 2.87
N TYR A 710 -13.21 4.15 3.85
CA TYR A 710 -14.47 4.26 4.59
C TYR A 710 -14.40 5.37 5.64
N ASP A 711 -15.49 6.12 5.81
CA ASP A 711 -15.61 7.11 6.91
C ASP A 711 -15.84 6.37 8.24
N PRO A 712 -14.94 6.52 9.24
CA PRO A 712 -15.09 5.84 10.53
C PRO A 712 -16.37 6.23 11.28
N ILE A 713 -16.85 7.48 11.15
CA ILE A 713 -17.98 7.97 11.95
C ILE A 713 -19.27 7.30 11.48
N THR A 714 -19.59 7.37 10.18
CA THR A 714 -20.76 6.69 9.63
C THR A 714 -20.67 5.17 9.77
N SER A 715 -19.49 4.58 9.59
CA SER A 715 -19.29 3.12 9.69
C SER A 715 -19.56 2.58 11.11
N VAL A 716 -18.99 3.22 12.15
CA VAL A 716 -19.22 2.84 13.56
C VAL A 716 -20.67 3.11 13.99
N LEU A 717 -21.28 4.17 13.46
CA LEU A 717 -22.71 4.45 13.66
C LEU A 717 -23.60 3.37 13.03
N GLY A 718 -23.26 2.88 11.83
CA GLY A 718 -23.95 1.78 11.15
C GLY A 718 -23.94 0.49 11.99
N ASP A 719 -22.75 0.03 12.38
CA ASP A 719 -22.53 -1.13 13.27
C ASP A 719 -23.31 -1.01 14.60
N SER A 720 -23.34 0.19 15.19
CA SER A 720 -24.12 0.46 16.42
C SER A 720 -25.63 0.27 16.19
N ILE A 721 -26.15 0.79 15.07
CA ILE A 721 -27.58 0.66 14.72
C ILE A 721 -27.92 -0.80 14.44
N VAL A 722 -27.05 -1.53 13.72
CA VAL A 722 -27.24 -2.96 13.44
C VAL A 722 -27.24 -3.78 14.73
N THR A 723 -26.33 -3.52 15.67
CA THR A 723 -26.34 -4.14 17.01
C THR A 723 -27.66 -3.90 17.75
N ILE A 724 -28.19 -2.66 17.78
CA ILE A 724 -29.46 -2.35 18.46
C ILE A 724 -30.63 -3.09 17.80
N LEU A 725 -30.69 -3.09 16.46
CA LEU A 725 -31.72 -3.83 15.73
C LEU A 725 -31.63 -5.34 15.98
N GLY A 726 -30.41 -5.89 16.08
CA GLY A 726 -30.17 -7.28 16.46
C GLY A 726 -30.67 -7.60 17.86
N ALA A 727 -30.38 -6.75 18.85
CA ALA A 727 -30.89 -6.91 20.21
C ALA A 727 -32.42 -6.84 20.27
N CYS A 728 -33.06 -5.98 19.47
CA CYS A 728 -34.52 -5.94 19.32
C CYS A 728 -35.13 -7.23 18.72
N LEU A 729 -34.35 -8.00 17.97
CA LEU A 729 -34.71 -9.33 17.47
C LEU A 729 -34.38 -10.46 18.47
N GLY A 730 -33.73 -10.16 19.60
CA GLY A 730 -33.35 -11.13 20.62
C GLY A 730 -31.90 -11.63 20.55
N ASN A 731 -31.04 -11.05 19.71
CA ASN A 731 -29.60 -11.36 19.68
C ASN A 731 -28.87 -10.66 20.86
N PRO A 732 -28.31 -11.39 21.84
CA PRO A 732 -27.61 -10.78 22.98
C PRO A 732 -26.16 -10.37 22.65
N PHE A 733 -25.70 -10.48 21.40
CA PHE A 733 -24.30 -10.27 21.03
C PHE A 733 -24.12 -9.06 20.09
N PRO A 734 -23.19 -8.12 20.39
CA PRO A 734 -22.89 -7.02 19.49
C PRO A 734 -22.19 -7.48 18.20
N THR A 735 -22.34 -6.67 17.16
CA THR A 735 -21.60 -6.79 15.90
C THR A 735 -20.23 -6.14 15.98
N GLY A 736 -19.41 -6.42 14.96
CA GLY A 736 -18.22 -5.65 14.67
C GLY A 736 -17.73 -5.92 13.25
N VAL A 737 -16.98 -4.96 12.71
CA VAL A 737 -16.27 -5.10 11.44
C VAL A 737 -15.13 -6.10 11.61
N TYR A 738 -15.09 -7.16 10.80
CA TYR A 738 -14.06 -8.18 10.89
C TYR A 738 -12.70 -7.69 10.36
N ILE A 739 -11.63 -8.19 10.98
CA ILE A 739 -10.25 -7.90 10.60
C ILE A 739 -9.91 -8.63 9.29
N GLY A 740 -9.13 -8.00 8.41
CA GLY A 740 -8.56 -8.66 7.22
C GLY A 740 -8.88 -8.01 5.87
N HIS A 741 -9.40 -6.77 5.82
CA HIS A 741 -9.67 -6.06 4.55
C HIS A 741 -8.54 -6.15 3.50
N PRO A 742 -7.24 -5.99 3.84
CA PRO A 742 -6.15 -6.15 2.88
C PRO A 742 -6.09 -7.55 2.23
N ILE A 743 -6.49 -8.60 2.96
CA ILE A 743 -6.49 -9.99 2.47
C ILE A 743 -7.62 -10.16 1.44
N TYR A 744 -8.83 -9.68 1.76
CA TYR A 744 -9.95 -9.70 0.82
C TYR A 744 -9.66 -8.88 -0.46
N LYS A 745 -9.04 -7.71 -0.31
CA LYS A 745 -8.56 -6.87 -1.42
C LYS A 745 -7.51 -7.60 -2.27
N ALA A 746 -6.53 -8.26 -1.64
CA ALA A 746 -5.47 -9.00 -2.33
C ALA A 746 -5.99 -10.27 -3.06
N MET A 747 -7.07 -10.88 -2.57
CA MET A 747 -7.80 -11.94 -3.29
C MET A 747 -8.56 -11.41 -4.53
N GLY A 748 -8.70 -10.09 -4.67
CA GLY A 748 -9.43 -9.44 -5.77
C GLY A 748 -10.94 -9.33 -5.54
N ALA A 749 -11.41 -9.51 -4.30
CA ALA A 749 -12.82 -9.42 -3.95
C ALA A 749 -13.35 -7.98 -4.02
N ARG A 750 -14.64 -7.82 -4.32
CA ARG A 750 -15.32 -6.53 -4.47
C ARG A 750 -16.40 -6.37 -3.40
N ASN A 751 -17.59 -5.90 -3.76
CA ASN A 751 -18.74 -5.82 -2.86
C ASN A 751 -19.70 -7.01 -2.99
N ALA A 752 -19.58 -7.84 -4.04
CA ALA A 752 -20.54 -8.89 -4.33
C ALA A 752 -20.54 -10.00 -3.26
N TYR A 753 -19.36 -10.34 -2.73
CA TYR A 753 -19.22 -11.39 -1.71
C TYR A 753 -20.03 -11.12 -0.43
N LEU A 754 -20.17 -9.85 -0.01
CA LEU A 754 -21.01 -9.47 1.15
C LEU A 754 -22.49 -9.76 0.90
N GLY A 755 -22.98 -9.45 -0.31
CA GLY A 755 -24.37 -9.75 -0.69
C GLY A 755 -24.62 -11.25 -0.79
N MET A 756 -23.65 -12.02 -1.31
CA MET A 756 -23.72 -13.48 -1.33
C MET A 756 -23.79 -14.04 0.10
N ASN A 757 -22.97 -13.53 1.03
CA ASN A 757 -23.00 -13.94 2.43
C ASN A 757 -24.33 -13.57 3.09
N ALA A 758 -24.81 -12.34 2.90
CA ALA A 758 -26.10 -11.88 3.41
C ALA A 758 -27.27 -12.77 2.94
N ILE A 759 -27.29 -13.15 1.65
CA ILE A 759 -28.30 -14.08 1.10
C ILE A 759 -28.19 -15.47 1.74
N CYS A 760 -26.98 -16.05 1.80
CA CYS A 760 -26.79 -17.40 2.34
C CYS A 760 -27.12 -17.47 3.83
N ILE A 761 -26.64 -16.53 4.64
CA ILE A 761 -26.94 -16.48 6.08
C ILE A 761 -28.44 -16.20 6.33
N SER A 762 -29.10 -15.38 5.50
CA SER A 762 -30.57 -15.23 5.56
C SER A 762 -31.29 -16.53 5.26
N LEU A 763 -30.87 -17.30 4.25
CA LEU A 763 -31.47 -18.60 3.92
C LEU A 763 -31.27 -19.62 5.06
N LEU A 764 -30.09 -19.65 5.68
CA LEU A 764 -29.84 -20.52 6.85
C LEU A 764 -30.72 -20.15 8.05
N ALA A 765 -30.96 -18.86 8.28
CA ALA A 765 -31.87 -18.37 9.32
C ALA A 765 -33.33 -18.75 9.02
N ILE A 766 -33.79 -18.44 7.80
CA ILE A 766 -35.18 -18.62 7.37
C ILE A 766 -35.57 -20.09 7.31
N LEU A 767 -34.65 -20.99 6.98
CA LEU A 767 -34.91 -22.44 6.90
C LEU A 767 -34.63 -23.19 8.22
N ASN A 768 -34.28 -22.46 9.29
CA ASN A 768 -33.76 -23.01 10.55
C ASN A 768 -32.69 -24.10 10.30
N ALA A 769 -31.75 -23.86 9.38
CA ALA A 769 -30.83 -24.90 8.91
C ALA A 769 -29.63 -25.14 9.86
N THR A 770 -29.47 -24.31 10.90
CA THR A 770 -28.31 -24.36 11.80
C THR A 770 -28.18 -25.68 12.59
N PRO A 771 -29.25 -26.27 13.16
CA PRO A 771 -29.16 -27.59 13.80
C PRO A 771 -28.76 -28.70 12.82
N TRP A 772 -29.23 -28.63 11.57
CA TRP A 772 -28.84 -29.56 10.52
C TRP A 772 -27.36 -29.42 10.14
N ILE A 773 -26.85 -28.19 10.05
CA ILE A 773 -25.41 -27.93 9.85
C ILE A 773 -24.60 -28.55 11.00
N ILE A 774 -24.99 -28.32 12.26
CA ILE A 774 -24.26 -28.84 13.43
C ILE A 774 -24.31 -30.37 13.50
N GLY A 775 -25.42 -30.98 13.12
CA GLY A 775 -25.56 -32.44 13.00
C GLY A 775 -24.82 -33.08 11.82
N THR A 776 -24.24 -32.26 10.92
CA THR A 776 -23.56 -32.72 9.70
C THR A 776 -22.07 -32.34 9.68
N ILE A 777 -21.71 -31.17 10.21
CA ILE A 777 -20.36 -30.60 10.19
C ILE A 777 -19.81 -30.58 11.63
N PRO A 778 -18.75 -31.35 11.94
CA PRO A 778 -18.08 -31.28 13.23
C PRO A 778 -17.43 -29.90 13.42
N ILE A 779 -17.67 -29.24 14.56
CA ILE A 779 -17.05 -27.93 14.86
C ILE A 779 -15.51 -28.00 14.83
N SER A 780 -14.95 -29.15 15.24
CA SER A 780 -13.53 -29.50 15.18
C SER A 780 -12.93 -29.50 13.76
N SER A 781 -13.74 -29.45 12.71
CA SER A 781 -13.29 -29.25 11.32
C SER A 781 -12.99 -27.78 10.99
N GLY A 782 -13.59 -26.83 11.74
CA GLY A 782 -13.46 -25.38 11.52
C GLY A 782 -12.53 -24.67 12.49
N VAL A 783 -12.29 -25.21 13.70
CA VAL A 783 -11.47 -24.56 14.76
C VAL A 783 -10.05 -24.21 14.35
N GLY A 784 -9.44 -24.93 13.41
CA GLY A 784 -8.12 -24.58 12.86
C GLY A 784 -8.07 -23.20 12.18
N PHE A 785 -9.20 -22.71 11.66
CA PHE A 785 -9.35 -21.37 11.09
C PHE A 785 -9.24 -20.27 12.15
N LEU A 786 -9.87 -20.48 13.30
CA LEU A 786 -9.87 -19.52 14.42
C LEU A 786 -8.50 -19.40 15.06
N LEU A 787 -7.81 -20.53 15.22
CA LEU A 787 -6.40 -20.56 15.65
C LEU A 787 -5.53 -19.78 14.66
N TRP A 788 -5.72 -19.96 13.35
CA TRP A 788 -5.00 -19.19 12.32
C TRP A 788 -5.27 -17.67 12.43
N ILE A 789 -6.53 -17.26 12.54
CA ILE A 789 -6.90 -15.84 12.73
C ILE A 789 -6.22 -15.26 13.97
N GLY A 790 -6.28 -15.95 15.10
CA GLY A 790 -5.65 -15.48 16.34
C GLY A 790 -4.14 -15.32 16.22
N MET A 791 -3.44 -16.30 15.62
CA MET A 791 -2.01 -16.20 15.33
C MET A 791 -1.66 -15.04 14.39
N VAL A 792 -2.44 -14.80 13.34
CA VAL A 792 -2.21 -13.68 12.39
C VAL A 792 -2.42 -12.33 13.06
N ILE A 793 -3.48 -12.18 13.88
CA ILE A 793 -3.70 -10.97 14.66
C ILE A 793 -2.52 -10.71 15.59
N THR A 794 -2.09 -11.74 16.35
CA THR A 794 -0.94 -11.63 17.24
C THR A 794 0.34 -11.29 16.47
N ALA A 795 0.64 -11.95 15.35
CA ALA A 795 1.80 -11.66 14.52
C ALA A 795 1.80 -10.20 14.01
N SER A 796 0.66 -9.72 13.50
CA SER A 796 0.54 -8.35 12.98
C SER A 796 0.81 -7.27 14.04
N SER A 797 0.59 -7.56 15.33
CA SER A 797 0.93 -6.64 16.42
C SER A 797 2.44 -6.43 16.62
N PHE A 798 3.28 -7.34 16.11
CA PHE A 798 4.75 -7.25 16.15
C PHE A 798 5.37 -6.74 14.84
N GLU A 799 4.58 -6.51 13.79
CA GLU A 799 5.11 -6.09 12.49
C GLU A 799 5.64 -4.66 12.52
N LYS A 800 6.86 -4.48 11.99
CA LYS A 800 7.57 -3.21 12.01
C LYS A 800 7.28 -2.39 10.75
N LYS A 801 6.76 -1.17 10.92
CA LYS A 801 6.91 -0.11 9.91
C LYS A 801 8.32 0.48 9.97
N GLU A 802 8.94 0.73 8.83
CA GLU A 802 10.35 1.16 8.71
C GLU A 802 10.72 2.42 9.50
N GLN A 803 9.73 3.22 9.92
CA GLN A 803 9.88 4.48 10.65
C GLN A 803 9.64 4.40 12.17
N GLU A 804 9.14 3.29 12.71
CA GLU A 804 8.82 3.14 14.14
C GLU A 804 9.94 2.46 14.94
N SER A 805 10.01 2.79 16.23
CA SER A 805 10.90 2.11 17.18
C SER A 805 10.39 0.68 17.45
N ASN A 806 11.22 -0.19 18.05
CA ASN A 806 10.80 -1.56 18.32
C ASN A 806 9.81 -1.63 19.50
N HIS A 807 8.53 -1.39 19.21
CA HIS A 807 7.44 -1.42 20.18
C HIS A 807 7.05 -2.84 20.63
N GLY A 808 7.69 -3.90 20.12
CA GLY A 808 7.35 -5.29 20.47
C GLY A 808 7.37 -5.58 21.97
N THR A 809 8.28 -4.96 22.74
CA THR A 809 8.31 -5.10 24.21
C THR A 809 7.08 -4.49 24.89
N ALA A 810 6.53 -3.39 24.34
CA ALA A 810 5.28 -2.79 24.82
C ALA A 810 4.07 -3.67 24.48
N VAL A 811 4.10 -4.35 23.33
CA VAL A 811 3.09 -5.34 22.92
C VAL A 811 3.08 -6.51 23.90
N VAL A 812 4.23 -7.14 24.18
CA VAL A 812 4.32 -8.21 25.18
C VAL A 812 3.80 -7.76 26.56
N LEU A 813 4.18 -6.57 27.02
CA LEU A 813 3.70 -6.05 28.30
C LEU A 813 2.17 -5.87 28.33
N GLY A 814 1.58 -5.39 27.24
CA GLY A 814 0.13 -5.28 27.10
C GLY A 814 -0.62 -6.62 27.03
N MET A 815 0.06 -7.73 26.69
CA MET A 815 -0.55 -9.06 26.69
C MET A 815 -0.64 -9.69 28.10
N VAL A 816 0.19 -9.25 29.06
CA VAL A 816 0.26 -9.82 30.42
C VAL A 816 -1.09 -9.82 31.16
N PRO A 817 -1.90 -8.74 31.17
CA PRO A 817 -3.21 -8.75 31.82
C PRO A 817 -4.19 -9.77 31.20
N ALA A 818 -4.17 -9.95 29.88
CA ALA A 818 -5.03 -10.92 29.20
C ALA A 818 -4.62 -12.38 29.50
N LEU A 819 -3.32 -12.65 29.62
CA LEU A 819 -2.79 -13.94 30.10
C LEU A 819 -3.22 -14.22 31.55
N SER A 820 -3.18 -13.21 32.41
CA SER A 820 -3.63 -13.30 33.80
C SER A 820 -5.13 -13.59 33.92
N ALA A 821 -5.96 -12.88 33.14
CA ALA A 821 -7.40 -13.10 33.09
C ALA A 821 -7.76 -14.50 32.59
N TRP A 822 -7.09 -14.99 31.54
CA TRP A 822 -7.30 -16.33 31.02
C TRP A 822 -6.86 -17.43 32.00
N GLY A 823 -5.70 -17.27 32.64
CA GLY A 823 -5.23 -18.18 33.69
C GLY A 823 -6.21 -18.27 34.87
N PHE A 824 -6.76 -17.13 35.31
CA PHE A 824 -7.80 -17.11 36.34
C PHE A 824 -9.10 -17.78 35.89
N GLN A 825 -9.53 -17.55 34.65
CA GLN A 825 -10.73 -18.18 34.09
C GLN A 825 -10.62 -19.71 34.06
N LEU A 826 -9.46 -20.26 33.70
CA LEU A 826 -9.24 -21.71 33.74
C LEU A 826 -9.41 -22.27 35.17
N VAL A 827 -8.84 -21.59 36.18
CA VAL A 827 -9.01 -21.97 37.59
C VAL A 827 -10.49 -21.95 38.00
N GLN A 828 -11.22 -20.88 37.69
CA GLN A 828 -12.65 -20.76 38.02
C GLN A 828 -13.49 -21.84 37.31
N ASN A 829 -13.23 -22.11 36.03
CA ASN A 829 -13.89 -23.16 35.27
C ASN A 829 -13.64 -24.55 35.88
N THR A 830 -12.39 -24.88 36.24
CA THR A 830 -12.04 -26.14 36.90
C THR A 830 -12.79 -26.31 38.22
N LEU A 831 -12.79 -25.28 39.07
CA LEU A 831 -13.48 -25.33 40.37
C LEU A 831 -14.98 -25.55 40.23
N THR A 832 -15.60 -24.88 39.27
CA THR A 832 -17.04 -25.01 38.95
C THR A 832 -17.35 -26.43 38.49
N ALA A 833 -16.50 -27.04 37.67
CA ALA A 833 -16.65 -28.42 37.21
C ALA A 833 -16.44 -29.46 38.33
N THR A 834 -15.49 -29.23 39.25
CA THR A 834 -15.19 -30.17 40.35
C THR A 834 -16.12 -30.06 41.55
N SER A 835 -16.75 -28.90 41.75
CA SER A 835 -17.56 -28.58 42.94
C SER A 835 -18.97 -28.10 42.55
N PRO A 836 -19.82 -28.94 41.94
CA PRO A 836 -21.14 -28.55 41.44
C PRO A 836 -22.13 -28.14 42.54
N ASN A 837 -21.88 -28.49 43.81
CA ASN A 837 -22.67 -28.03 44.96
C ASN A 837 -22.25 -26.63 45.46
N GLY A 838 -21.47 -25.89 44.67
CA GLY A 838 -20.84 -24.64 45.04
C GLY A 838 -19.46 -24.84 45.70
N PHE A 839 -18.61 -23.82 45.58
CA PHE A 839 -17.31 -23.73 46.22
C PHE A 839 -17.21 -22.40 46.96
N ASN A 840 -16.39 -22.33 48.01
CA ASN A 840 -16.11 -21.08 48.71
C ASN A 840 -14.86 -20.44 48.10
N MET A 841 -15.03 -19.34 47.35
CA MET A 841 -13.92 -18.70 46.64
C MET A 841 -12.83 -18.16 47.59
N THR A 842 -13.19 -17.69 48.79
CA THR A 842 -12.22 -17.23 49.79
C THR A 842 -11.23 -18.35 50.17
N ARG A 843 -11.72 -19.56 50.48
CA ARG A 843 -10.87 -20.73 50.77
C ARG A 843 -10.04 -21.21 49.59
N VAL A 844 -10.56 -21.06 48.38
CA VAL A 844 -9.81 -21.35 47.15
C VAL A 844 -8.63 -20.38 47.02
N VAL A 845 -8.86 -19.08 47.21
CA VAL A 845 -7.80 -18.06 47.13
C VAL A 845 -6.77 -18.26 48.25
N GLU A 846 -7.17 -18.65 49.45
CA GLU A 846 -6.26 -19.07 50.53
C GLU A 846 -5.39 -20.28 50.09
N ALA A 847 -6.00 -21.37 49.65
CA ALA A 847 -5.29 -22.58 49.24
C ALA A 847 -4.34 -22.37 48.03
N LEU A 848 -4.73 -21.53 47.06
CA LEU A 848 -3.87 -21.14 45.94
C LEU A 848 -2.71 -20.24 46.40
N SER A 849 -2.91 -19.42 47.44
CA SER A 849 -1.85 -18.62 48.06
C SER A 849 -0.85 -19.51 48.82
N ASP A 850 -1.34 -20.49 49.58
CA ASP A 850 -0.51 -21.48 50.27
C ASP A 850 0.29 -22.37 49.30
N ALA A 851 -0.27 -22.64 48.12
CA ALA A 851 0.42 -23.29 47.00
C ALA A 851 1.45 -22.39 46.27
N GLY A 852 1.60 -21.12 46.67
CA GLY A 852 2.56 -20.18 46.10
C GLY A 852 2.14 -19.53 44.78
N LEU A 853 0.88 -19.66 44.36
CA LEU A 853 0.40 -19.19 43.04
C LEU A 853 0.00 -17.70 43.02
N ASN A 854 0.15 -16.98 44.12
CA ASN A 854 -0.13 -15.53 44.25
C ASN A 854 -1.48 -15.09 43.62
N PRO A 855 -2.60 -15.76 43.94
CA PRO A 855 -3.88 -15.59 43.24
C PRO A 855 -4.39 -14.14 43.27
N ASN A 856 -4.17 -13.41 44.37
CA ASN A 856 -4.59 -12.00 44.48
C ASN A 856 -3.96 -11.09 43.43
N GLY A 857 -2.70 -11.34 43.02
CA GLY A 857 -2.06 -10.59 41.93
C GLY A 857 -2.64 -10.95 40.56
N MET A 858 -2.96 -12.24 40.36
CA MET A 858 -3.60 -12.74 39.14
C MET A 858 -5.02 -12.15 38.97
N ILE A 859 -5.78 -12.07 40.06
CA ILE A 859 -7.11 -11.43 40.14
C ILE A 859 -6.99 -9.91 39.91
N ALA A 860 -6.05 -9.24 40.57
CA ALA A 860 -5.85 -7.80 40.39
C ALA A 860 -5.58 -7.44 38.92
N LEU A 861 -4.75 -8.23 38.22
CA LEU A 861 -4.48 -8.04 36.79
C LEU A 861 -5.65 -8.43 35.88
N SER A 862 -6.54 -9.36 36.30
CA SER A 862 -7.74 -9.71 35.53
C SER A 862 -8.81 -8.62 35.58
N GLN A 863 -8.92 -7.87 36.67
CA GLN A 863 -9.93 -6.80 36.79
C GLN A 863 -9.59 -5.60 35.91
N GLY A 864 -10.43 -5.39 34.88
CA GLY A 864 -10.23 -4.35 33.88
C GLY A 864 -9.06 -4.62 32.93
N TYR A 865 -8.67 -5.88 32.74
CA TYR A 865 -7.44 -6.30 32.04
C TYR A 865 -7.20 -5.62 30.67
N LEU A 866 -8.25 -5.27 29.94
CA LEU A 866 -8.17 -4.56 28.65
C LEU A 866 -7.71 -3.11 28.78
N LEU A 867 -8.22 -2.38 29.78
CA LEU A 867 -7.78 -1.03 30.09
C LEU A 867 -6.37 -1.07 30.68
N THR A 868 -6.08 -2.03 31.55
CA THR A 868 -4.73 -2.30 32.06
C THR A 868 -3.74 -2.56 30.92
N ALA A 869 -4.11 -3.38 29.93
CA ALA A 869 -3.28 -3.67 28.76
C ALA A 869 -2.94 -2.41 27.94
N ILE A 870 -3.96 -1.59 27.62
CA ILE A 870 -3.79 -0.34 26.87
C ILE A 870 -2.91 0.64 27.66
N VAL A 871 -3.15 0.80 28.96
CA VAL A 871 -2.40 1.71 29.85
C VAL A 871 -0.93 1.30 29.95
N LEU A 872 -0.64 0.02 30.24
CA LEU A 872 0.72 -0.47 30.38
C LEU A 872 1.48 -0.40 29.05
N ALA A 873 0.87 -0.82 27.95
CA ALA A 873 1.49 -0.77 26.63
C ALA A 873 1.71 0.67 26.15
N SER A 874 0.74 1.59 26.37
CA SER A 874 0.91 3.01 25.99
C SER A 874 2.03 3.67 26.78
N THR A 875 2.10 3.39 28.08
CA THR A 875 3.19 3.87 28.94
C THR A 875 4.54 3.34 28.46
N MET A 876 4.62 2.04 28.12
CA MET A 876 5.86 1.43 27.63
C MET A 876 6.29 1.93 26.25
N VAL A 877 5.36 2.19 25.32
CA VAL A 877 5.67 2.87 24.05
C VAL A 877 6.33 4.23 24.31
N HIS A 878 5.71 5.08 25.13
CA HIS A 878 6.27 6.39 25.44
C HIS A 878 7.59 6.33 26.23
N ILE A 879 7.82 5.29 27.05
CA ILE A 879 9.14 5.05 27.67
C ILE A 879 10.19 4.68 26.62
N ILE A 880 9.87 3.79 25.66
CA ILE A 880 10.78 3.42 24.56
C ILE A 880 11.11 4.65 23.68
N GLU A 881 10.11 5.50 23.41
CA GLU A 881 10.28 6.74 22.64
C GLU A 881 10.91 7.90 23.42
N ARG A 882 11.12 7.74 24.75
CA ARG A 882 11.57 8.77 25.71
C ARG A 882 10.64 9.98 25.89
N ASP A 883 9.37 9.84 25.52
CA ASP A 883 8.33 10.85 25.75
C ASP A 883 7.76 10.70 27.18
N PHE A 884 8.60 10.88 28.20
CA PHE A 884 8.28 10.60 29.61
C PHE A 884 7.09 11.40 30.15
N ILE A 885 6.79 12.59 29.58
CA ILE A 885 5.58 13.36 29.90
C ILE A 885 4.30 12.56 29.55
N TYR A 886 4.26 11.94 28.37
CA TYR A 886 3.10 11.15 27.95
C TYR A 886 3.02 9.83 28.73
N ALA A 887 4.15 9.19 29.03
CA ALA A 887 4.18 8.04 29.95
C ALA A 887 3.65 8.40 31.36
N SER A 888 4.03 9.56 31.90
CA SER A 888 3.53 10.08 33.18
C SER A 888 2.02 10.34 33.15
N LEU A 889 1.49 10.94 32.07
CA LEU A 889 0.05 11.14 31.87
C LEU A 889 -0.73 9.82 31.83
N TRP A 890 -0.20 8.78 31.17
CA TRP A 890 -0.82 7.45 31.17
C TRP A 890 -0.82 6.79 32.55
N MET A 891 0.22 7.01 33.36
CA MET A 891 0.24 6.58 34.77
C MET A 891 -0.72 7.39 35.67
N LEU A 892 -0.95 8.68 35.39
CA LEU A 892 -2.03 9.45 36.05
C LEU A 892 -3.42 8.91 35.70
N ILE A 893 -3.65 8.55 34.43
CA ILE A 893 -4.89 7.88 34.00
C ILE A 893 -5.05 6.53 34.73
N ALA A 894 -3.98 5.73 34.82
CA ALA A 894 -3.96 4.47 35.57
C ALA A 894 -4.32 4.67 37.05
N SER A 895 -3.75 5.70 37.68
CA SER A 895 -4.02 6.09 39.07
C SER A 895 -5.49 6.42 39.29
N ILE A 896 -6.10 7.22 38.38
CA ILE A 896 -7.53 7.57 38.44
C ILE A 896 -8.41 6.33 38.23
N LEU A 897 -8.14 5.50 37.21
CA LEU A 897 -8.91 4.29 36.91
C LEU A 897 -8.83 3.25 38.05
N SER A 898 -7.68 3.14 38.69
CA SER A 898 -7.51 2.32 39.89
C SER A 898 -8.27 2.92 41.07
N GLY A 899 -8.19 4.23 41.28
CA GLY A 899 -8.87 4.94 42.35
C GLY A 899 -10.40 4.92 42.25
N THR A 900 -10.97 4.80 41.03
CA THR A 900 -12.41 4.62 40.81
C THR A 900 -12.87 3.15 40.85
N GLY A 901 -11.93 2.20 40.94
CA GLY A 901 -12.19 0.77 40.88
C GLY A 901 -12.46 0.20 39.49
N VAL A 902 -12.19 0.96 38.42
CA VAL A 902 -12.36 0.49 37.03
C VAL A 902 -11.27 -0.53 36.64
N ILE A 903 -10.09 -0.47 37.27
CA ILE A 903 -9.04 -1.49 37.17
C ILE A 903 -8.57 -1.90 38.58
N HIS A 904 -8.09 -3.13 38.73
CA HIS A 904 -7.45 -3.68 39.95
C HIS A 904 -8.28 -3.71 41.25
N ALA A 905 -9.58 -3.40 41.21
CA ALA A 905 -10.45 -3.46 42.37
C ALA A 905 -11.34 -4.72 42.35
N PHE A 906 -11.27 -5.52 43.41
CA PHE A 906 -12.07 -6.73 43.59
C PHE A 906 -12.35 -7.00 45.06
N GLU A 907 -13.48 -7.64 45.31
CA GLU A 907 -13.81 -8.28 46.59
C GLU A 907 -13.95 -9.80 46.38
N VAL A 908 -13.40 -10.58 47.32
CA VAL A 908 -13.46 -12.05 47.29
C VAL A 908 -14.54 -12.50 48.26
N GLU A 909 -15.75 -12.71 47.73
CA GLU A 909 -16.88 -13.24 48.48
C GLU A 909 -16.86 -14.77 48.51
N ALA A 910 -17.66 -15.40 49.37
CA ALA A 910 -17.85 -16.85 49.32
C ALA A 910 -18.49 -17.32 47.99
N SER A 911 -19.27 -16.45 47.35
CA SER A 911 -20.00 -16.65 46.09
C SER A 911 -19.12 -16.61 44.83
N GLY A 912 -17.96 -15.95 44.90
CA GLY A 912 -17.13 -15.63 43.72
C GLY A 912 -16.33 -14.35 43.93
N ILE A 913 -15.83 -13.79 42.83
CA ILE A 913 -15.10 -12.51 42.84
C ILE A 913 -15.99 -11.43 42.24
N GLN A 914 -16.23 -10.35 42.99
CA GLN A 914 -17.03 -9.23 42.55
C GLN A 914 -16.15 -8.03 42.18
N PRO A 915 -16.43 -7.33 41.06
CA PRO A 915 -15.80 -6.05 40.77
C PRO A 915 -16.32 -4.98 41.74
N ALA A 916 -15.44 -4.13 42.24
CA ALA A 916 -15.79 -3.12 43.25
C ALA A 916 -15.57 -1.71 42.70
N PHE A 917 -16.61 -0.88 42.70
CA PHE A 917 -16.58 0.49 42.17
C PHE A 917 -16.87 1.52 43.26
N GLY A 918 -16.25 2.69 43.16
CA GLY A 918 -16.45 3.79 44.10
C GLY A 918 -15.23 4.69 44.14
N VAL A 919 -15.10 5.54 45.16
CA VAL A 919 -13.85 6.26 45.42
C VAL A 919 -13.04 5.44 46.42
N PHE A 920 -11.97 4.80 45.96
CA PHE A 920 -11.16 3.82 46.69
C PHE A 920 -11.97 2.65 47.28
N PRO A 921 -12.70 1.89 46.45
CA PRO A 921 -13.63 0.87 46.94
C PRO A 921 -12.94 -0.27 47.71
N THR A 922 -11.67 -0.57 47.42
CA THR A 922 -10.93 -1.68 48.07
C THR A 922 -9.50 -1.28 48.45
N PRO A 923 -8.84 -1.95 49.41
CA PRO A 923 -7.44 -1.70 49.75
C PRO A 923 -6.50 -1.83 48.54
N TRP A 924 -6.75 -2.80 47.65
CA TRP A 924 -6.02 -2.96 46.39
C TRP A 924 -6.16 -1.75 45.47
N SER A 925 -7.39 -1.25 45.27
CA SER A 925 -7.67 -0.06 44.44
C SER A 925 -6.87 1.18 44.88
N PHE A 926 -6.69 1.34 46.19
CA PHE A 926 -5.93 2.43 46.81
C PHE A 926 -4.41 2.22 46.68
N GLN A 927 -3.92 1.00 46.90
CA GLN A 927 -2.50 0.67 46.74
C GLN A 927 -2.03 0.89 45.29
N PHE A 928 -2.76 0.37 44.30
CA PHE A 928 -2.44 0.59 42.89
C PHE A 928 -2.57 2.06 42.49
N CYS A 929 -3.56 2.80 43.00
CA CYS A 929 -3.68 4.25 42.79
C CYS A 929 -2.42 5.00 43.26
N LEU A 930 -1.93 4.71 44.47
CA LEU A 930 -0.72 5.32 45.02
C LEU A 930 0.54 4.94 44.24
N VAL A 931 0.68 3.66 43.84
CA VAL A 931 1.82 3.19 43.04
C VAL A 931 1.85 3.88 41.68
N TYR A 932 0.72 3.97 40.97
CA TYR A 932 0.65 4.66 39.69
C TYR A 932 0.88 6.16 39.81
N LEU A 933 0.41 6.80 40.88
CA LEU A 933 0.72 8.21 41.16
C LEU A 933 2.24 8.41 41.39
N GLY A 934 2.87 7.51 42.16
CA GLY A 934 4.32 7.52 42.39
C GLY A 934 5.13 7.31 41.10
N LEU A 935 4.69 6.37 40.24
CA LEU A 935 5.29 6.13 38.92
C LEU A 935 5.13 7.33 37.98
N ALA A 936 3.97 8.00 37.99
CA ALA A 936 3.76 9.22 37.23
C ALA A 936 4.71 10.34 37.65
N VAL A 937 4.90 10.55 38.97
CA VAL A 937 5.88 11.50 39.50
C VAL A 937 7.30 11.11 39.13
N LEU A 938 7.66 9.82 39.24
CA LEU A 938 9.00 9.32 38.89
C LEU A 938 9.33 9.55 37.39
N LEU A 939 8.40 9.24 36.49
CA LEU A 939 8.55 9.51 35.05
C LEU A 939 8.67 11.00 34.75
N TRP A 940 7.94 11.85 35.49
CA TRP A 940 8.06 13.29 35.38
C TRP A 940 9.42 13.82 35.88
N VAL A 941 10.01 13.20 36.91
CA VAL A 941 11.38 13.51 37.36
C VAL A 941 12.42 13.06 36.33
N PHE A 942 12.24 11.91 35.66
CA PHE A 942 13.14 11.48 34.58
C PHE A 942 13.14 12.46 33.39
N GLN A 943 12.01 13.09 33.06
CA GLN A 943 11.95 14.16 32.07
C GLN A 943 12.85 15.35 32.45
N LEU A 944 12.81 15.78 33.72
CA LEU A 944 13.63 16.90 34.21
C LEU A 944 15.13 16.59 34.09
N GLY A 945 15.52 15.33 34.27
CA GLY A 945 16.91 14.87 34.11
C GLY A 945 17.40 14.86 32.65
N GLU A 946 16.55 14.56 31.66
CA GLU A 946 16.96 14.67 30.23
C GLU A 946 17.03 16.13 29.75
N ASP A 947 16.28 17.05 30.34
CA ASP A 947 16.23 18.45 29.93
C ASP A 947 17.28 19.36 30.60
N GLU A 948 18.10 18.88 31.54
CA GLU A 948 19.20 19.66 32.15
C GLU A 948 20.20 20.22 31.10
N HIS A 949 20.37 19.55 29.96
CA HIS A 949 21.20 20.05 28.86
C HIS A 949 20.59 21.19 28.03
N LYS A 950 19.29 21.51 28.18
CA LYS A 950 18.61 22.52 27.33
C LYS A 950 18.47 23.90 27.98
N TYR A 951 18.54 24.00 29.31
CA TYR A 951 18.17 25.21 30.06
C TYR A 951 19.32 26.19 30.33
N THR A 952 19.88 26.76 29.25
CA THR A 952 20.43 28.12 29.34
C THR A 952 19.32 29.15 29.12
N TRP A 953 19.41 30.31 29.76
CA TRP A 953 18.39 31.37 29.70
C TRP A 953 18.04 31.85 28.28
N ALA A 954 18.94 31.69 27.31
CA ALA A 954 18.70 31.99 25.90
C ALA A 954 17.62 31.09 25.26
N ASN A 955 17.59 29.80 25.59
CA ASN A 955 16.69 28.83 24.98
C ASN A 955 15.24 28.95 25.49
N LEU A 956 15.06 29.34 26.76
CA LEU A 956 13.76 29.62 27.36
C LEU A 956 12.99 30.74 26.62
N ALA A 957 13.69 31.80 26.23
CA ALA A 957 13.09 32.91 25.46
C ALA A 957 12.68 32.49 24.04
N ALA A 958 13.45 31.61 23.40
CA ALA A 958 13.11 31.06 22.07
C ALA A 958 11.91 30.11 22.13
N TRP A 959 11.87 29.22 23.12
CA TRP A 959 10.77 28.27 23.34
C TRP A 959 9.43 28.97 23.61
N ALA A 960 9.43 30.02 24.43
CA ALA A 960 8.23 30.80 24.73
C ALA A 960 7.65 31.49 23.48
N LYS A 961 8.51 32.06 22.60
CA LYS A 961 8.07 32.65 21.32
C LYS A 961 7.47 31.62 20.36
N LEU A 962 8.07 30.42 20.27
CA LEU A 962 7.62 29.35 19.36
C LEU A 962 6.29 28.70 19.77
N LYS A 963 6.00 28.64 21.09
CA LYS A 963 4.85 27.90 21.63
C LYS A 963 3.61 28.76 21.91
N PHE A 964 3.78 30.07 22.12
CA PHE A 964 2.69 31.01 22.37
C PHE A 964 2.47 32.05 21.26
N GLY A 965 3.33 32.09 20.23
CA GLY A 965 3.04 32.78 18.97
C GLY A 965 1.98 32.02 18.15
N LYS A 966 1.06 32.74 17.49
CA LYS A 966 0.00 32.15 16.65
C LYS A 966 0.61 31.29 15.53
N GLN A 967 0.54 29.96 15.65
CA GLN A 967 1.01 29.04 14.61
C GLN A 967 0.06 28.96 13.41
N LYS A 968 0.63 28.97 12.20
CA LYS A 968 -0.01 28.41 11.00
C LYS A 968 0.08 26.87 11.04
N PRO A 969 -0.83 26.13 10.38
CA PRO A 969 -0.88 24.68 10.51
C PRO A 969 0.23 23.95 9.74
N ASN A 970 0.65 22.80 10.31
CA ASN A 970 1.44 21.72 9.73
C ASN A 970 2.90 22.02 9.30
N GLU A 971 3.81 21.95 10.26
CA GLU A 971 5.15 21.36 10.06
C GLU A 971 5.30 20.08 10.90
N PRO A 972 5.92 19.01 10.39
CA PRO A 972 6.30 17.86 11.22
C PRO A 972 7.43 18.26 12.18
N ARG A 973 7.33 17.86 13.45
CA ARG A 973 8.34 18.18 14.48
C ARG A 973 9.73 17.67 14.06
N ARG A 974 10.65 18.58 13.72
CA ARG A 974 12.08 18.25 13.63
C ARG A 974 12.57 17.73 14.99
N ARG A 975 12.94 16.45 15.06
CA ARG A 975 13.77 15.95 16.17
C ARG A 975 15.13 16.66 16.09
N LEU A 976 15.53 17.30 17.18
CA LEU A 976 16.90 17.78 17.35
C LEU A 976 17.81 16.55 17.43
N TYR A 977 18.50 16.24 16.33
CA TYR A 977 19.69 15.41 16.41
C TYR A 977 20.73 16.14 17.25
N THR A 978 21.36 15.41 18.16
CA THR A 978 22.46 15.88 19.00
C THR A 978 23.71 16.17 18.15
N GLN A 979 23.76 17.36 17.57
CA GLN A 979 25.02 17.97 17.11
C GLN A 979 25.82 18.48 18.31
N GLU A 980 26.49 17.58 19.03
CA GLU A 980 27.61 17.97 19.91
C GLU A 980 28.55 16.79 20.18
N SER A 981 29.57 16.62 19.31
CA SER A 981 30.85 15.91 19.59
C SER A 981 31.76 15.82 18.36
N ARG A 982 31.83 16.89 17.53
CA ARG A 982 32.91 17.07 16.55
C ARG A 982 33.33 18.54 16.44
N HIS A 983 34.10 19.00 17.42
CA HIS A 983 35.23 19.92 17.25
C HIS A 983 36.08 19.87 18.53
N GLY A 984 37.02 18.94 18.57
CA GLY A 984 37.99 18.74 19.64
C GLY A 984 39.18 17.98 19.06
N SER A 985 40.36 18.58 19.14
CA SER A 985 41.58 18.08 18.47
C SER A 985 41.95 16.67 18.93
N ILE A 986 42.10 15.73 18.00
CA ILE A 986 42.73 14.42 18.27
C ILE A 986 44.25 14.58 18.08
N ALA A 987 44.85 15.27 19.02
CA ALA A 987 46.26 15.22 19.35
C ALA A 987 46.35 15.17 20.89
N ASP A 988 47.31 14.42 21.42
CA ASP A 988 47.60 14.27 22.85
C ASP A 988 46.56 13.54 23.71
N LEU A 989 46.61 12.19 23.71
CA LEU A 989 46.27 11.36 24.89
C LEU A 989 46.97 9.98 24.80
N PRO A 990 48.04 9.71 25.58
CA PRO A 990 48.91 8.53 25.34
C PRO A 990 48.32 7.15 25.66
N GLN A 991 47.15 7.05 26.27
CA GLN A 991 46.67 5.81 26.91
C GLN A 991 45.90 4.85 25.97
N LEU A 992 45.55 5.26 24.74
CA LEU A 992 44.81 4.42 23.79
C LEU A 992 45.68 3.49 22.92
N ARG A 993 47.02 3.66 22.88
CA ARG A 993 47.91 2.75 22.13
C ARG A 993 48.00 1.35 22.76
N ALA A 994 47.97 1.25 24.09
CA ALA A 994 48.11 -0.02 24.80
C ALA A 994 46.93 -1.00 24.60
N LEU A 995 45.77 -0.52 24.14
CA LEU A 995 44.58 -1.34 23.88
C LEU A 995 44.39 -1.70 22.40
N ALA A 996 45.16 -1.08 21.49
CA ALA A 996 45.17 -1.43 20.08
C ALA A 996 46.04 -2.67 19.82
N ASP A 997 47.25 -2.71 20.39
CA ASP A 997 48.23 -3.79 20.18
C ASP A 997 47.81 -5.13 20.81
N ALA A 998 46.79 -5.16 21.68
CA ALA A 998 46.28 -6.37 22.33
C ALA A 998 45.22 -7.14 21.50
N ARG A 999 44.85 -6.66 20.30
CA ARG A 999 43.78 -7.25 19.48
C ARG A 999 44.24 -8.18 18.36
N GLU A 1000 45.54 -8.36 18.14
CA GLU A 1000 46.07 -9.15 17.00
C GLU A 1000 46.51 -10.59 17.36
N THR A 1001 46.39 -11.04 18.62
CA THR A 1001 47.05 -12.28 19.09
C THR A 1001 46.13 -13.39 19.61
N THR A 1002 44.89 -13.52 19.14
CA THR A 1002 43.97 -14.62 19.51
C THR A 1002 43.62 -15.54 18.32
N PRO A 1003 44.06 -16.82 18.29
CA PRO A 1003 43.94 -17.67 17.08
C PRO A 1003 42.55 -18.28 16.82
N LEU A 1004 41.56 -18.09 17.71
CA LEU A 1004 40.31 -18.85 17.71
C LEU A 1004 39.24 -18.39 16.70
N LEU A 1005 39.41 -17.23 16.05
CA LEU A 1005 38.41 -16.69 15.12
C LEU A 1005 38.69 -17.00 13.63
N ARG A 1006 39.88 -17.54 13.28
CA ARG A 1006 40.20 -17.91 11.87
C ARG A 1006 39.63 -19.25 11.41
N SER A 1007 39.04 -20.05 12.31
CA SER A 1007 38.51 -21.39 12.00
C SER A 1007 37.02 -21.43 11.63
N MET A 1008 36.30 -20.30 11.73
CA MET A 1008 34.86 -20.26 11.42
C MET A 1008 34.57 -19.72 10.01
N ASP A 1009 35.34 -18.74 9.52
CA ASP A 1009 35.15 -18.19 8.16
C ASP A 1009 35.53 -19.18 7.04
N THR A 1010 36.39 -20.17 7.34
CA THR A 1010 36.87 -21.17 6.37
C THR A 1010 35.96 -22.40 6.20
N MET A 1011 34.85 -22.49 6.94
CA MET A 1011 33.83 -23.55 6.77
C MET A 1011 32.59 -23.13 5.98
N ALA A 1012 32.43 -21.84 5.65
CA ALA A 1012 31.27 -21.34 4.91
C ALA A 1012 31.42 -21.38 3.37
N GLU A 1013 32.65 -21.46 2.83
CA GLU A 1013 32.90 -21.42 1.38
C GLU A 1013 32.91 -22.81 0.69
N ASN A 1014 32.92 -23.92 1.43
CA ASN A 1014 32.99 -25.29 0.87
C ASN A 1014 31.64 -26.05 0.90
N ALA A 1015 30.52 -25.34 0.72
CA ALA A 1015 29.16 -25.91 0.73
C ALA A 1015 28.36 -25.66 -0.57
N HIS A 1016 29.05 -25.39 -1.68
CA HIS A 1016 28.48 -25.38 -3.03
C HIS A 1016 29.48 -25.92 -4.06
N ASP A 1017 29.70 -27.24 -4.02
CA ASP A 1017 30.11 -28.11 -5.12
C ASP A 1017 29.25 -29.39 -5.04
#